data_AF-G0QQP9-F1
#
_entry.id   AF-G0QQP9-F1
#
_cell.length_a   1.000
_cell.length_b   1.000
_cell.length_c   1.000
_cell.angle_alpha   90.00
_cell.angle_beta   90.00
_cell.angle_gamma   90.00
#
_symmetry.space_group_name_H-M   'P 1'
#
loop_
_entity.id
_entity.type
_entity.pdbx_description
1 polymer ?
#
loop_
_entity_poly.entity_id
_entity_poly.type
_entity_poly.pdbx_seq_one_letter_code
_entity_poly.pdbx_strand_id
1 'polypeptide(L)'
;MNQIQEYLQKLLKLIPAQGPNIYNNKKCYDIDVNEKYRKDGERNSDIHIWVVQNYNNPQNSVLADAIYCQMDDTLKRVNFGRIKINMQNIYLDGTNYGYQRDFNNILHEIFHILGFSSGLYRYWINPSTGNYYGNEVDNYVSQQFLREKQILILQTPNVLATAQKYYACLTLKGMQLQNDENIINSTGSHWEKTILFDELMVAYSSGKESQLSVFTIALLRDTGYYAEVNESMANDIQWGRNKGCDFFLKACYSDTFYPEFVYQKSFSNQCTFQNNGYGKSVKSKYMDYCHKISNQFTCDDSNKKNDEMLEYFGTNSKCLKSTAHQELDTSYKSNTRCHHVVCSPDYTQVIITITQLNNKKLICTKQYQGKEIDVMEGQPQFGYIYCPDNYREFCSQTPECPNHCSRKGICLFGQCRCQSGWSGSDCNVDEKKCPYYTLEEDPQRCVEQCPIGKLENPDKVCRSNCPNGLYFSYLSRQCVECNTQCLRCSGPSKNQCLECGFLKYLEEGQCVNQCSNNFILVNQRKCVKSVNQGCEQECEKCDSENKVICTKCKDQYFLNLNTGKCVAASDCPQETFANKENNTCQICEITGCIQCQSQTVCQVCDEQLEFLKKGDQCAKCPQGCLKCSSDLQSCTVCYNGLFLLEGQCLYNCPFYLYTDKKKENVYQLLYVKEALIIGKIIVYKIVLQKRLLQQTKNNVIDVLKVVLVVGEENNDTDNQRYNYKQ
;
A
#
# COMPACT_ATOMS: atom_id res chain seq x y z
N MET A 1 23.81 -10.21 -7.79
CA MET A 1 24.56 -9.22 -8.61
C MET A 1 24.27 -9.33 -10.09
N ASN A 2 24.55 -10.44 -10.79
CA ASN A 2 24.28 -10.54 -12.24
C ASN A 2 22.83 -10.20 -12.62
N GLN A 3 21.85 -10.71 -11.87
CA GLN A 3 20.43 -10.38 -12.09
C GLN A 3 20.12 -8.90 -11.83
N ILE A 4 20.84 -8.25 -10.92
CA ILE A 4 20.69 -6.81 -10.69
C ILE A 4 21.27 -6.04 -11.88
N GLN A 5 22.42 -6.46 -12.41
CA GLN A 5 22.97 -5.87 -13.63
C GLN A 5 21.98 -6.01 -14.81
N GLU A 6 21.42 -7.20 -15.04
CA GLU A 6 20.41 -7.42 -16.07
C GLU A 6 19.15 -6.57 -15.85
N TYR A 7 18.69 -6.45 -14.60
CA TYR A 7 17.56 -5.60 -14.23
C TYR A 7 17.85 -4.13 -14.58
N LEU A 8 19.01 -3.61 -14.19
CA LEU A 8 19.41 -2.22 -14.42
C LEU A 8 19.63 -1.91 -15.91
N GLN A 9 20.19 -2.84 -16.68
CA GLN A 9 20.36 -2.69 -18.13
C GLN A 9 19.01 -2.59 -18.88
N LYS A 10 17.95 -3.18 -18.33
CA LYS A 10 16.59 -3.05 -18.87
C LYS A 10 15.86 -1.79 -18.38
N LEU A 11 16.21 -1.34 -17.17
CA LEU A 11 15.64 -0.15 -16.57
C LEU A 11 16.19 1.12 -17.20
N LEU A 12 17.49 1.16 -17.50
CA LEU A 12 18.22 2.38 -17.81
C LEU A 12 18.86 2.30 -19.19
N LYS A 13 18.64 3.32 -20.01
CA LYS A 13 19.49 3.62 -21.16
C LYS A 13 20.22 4.93 -20.91
N LEU A 14 21.48 4.95 -21.29
CA LEU A 14 22.40 6.05 -21.05
C LEU A 14 23.16 6.39 -22.34
N ILE A 15 23.80 7.56 -22.34
CA ILE A 15 24.76 7.90 -23.37
C ILE A 15 26.06 7.13 -23.05
N PRO A 16 26.55 6.26 -23.95
CA PRO A 16 27.71 5.42 -23.67
C PRO A 16 28.97 6.25 -23.41
N ALA A 17 29.83 5.75 -22.53
CA ALA A 17 31.18 6.27 -22.35
C ALA A 17 31.97 6.20 -23.67
N GLN A 18 32.63 7.31 -24.03
CA GLN A 18 33.36 7.43 -25.30
C GLN A 18 34.75 6.77 -25.27
N GLY A 19 35.14 6.19 -24.13
CA GLY A 19 36.44 5.55 -23.92
C GLY A 19 36.44 4.69 -22.66
N PRO A 20 37.61 4.17 -22.25
CA PRO A 20 37.73 3.47 -20.97
C PRO A 20 37.29 4.38 -19.82
N ASN A 21 36.49 3.85 -18.91
CA ASN A 21 36.07 4.54 -17.70
C ASN A 21 37.24 4.51 -16.70
N ILE A 22 37.81 5.68 -16.40
CA ILE A 22 39.03 5.81 -15.58
C ILE A 22 38.67 6.34 -14.20
N TYR A 23 39.21 5.70 -13.17
CA TYR A 23 39.07 6.14 -11.79
C TYR A 23 40.28 6.98 -11.36
N ASN A 24 40.05 8.17 -10.82
CA ASN A 24 41.10 9.16 -10.60
C ASN A 24 41.80 9.03 -9.24
N ASN A 25 41.15 8.40 -8.26
CA ASN A 25 41.64 8.36 -6.88
C ASN A 25 42.29 7.02 -6.53
N LYS A 26 43.16 6.99 -5.51
CA LYS A 26 43.77 5.73 -5.03
C LYS A 26 42.80 4.87 -4.21
N LYS A 27 41.77 5.48 -3.62
CA LYS A 27 40.78 4.81 -2.78
C LYS A 27 39.38 5.27 -3.15
N CYS A 28 38.43 4.33 -3.12
CA CYS A 28 37.03 4.65 -2.93
C CYS A 28 36.63 4.17 -1.53
N TYR A 29 36.52 5.10 -0.58
CA TYR A 29 36.21 4.79 0.81
C TYR A 29 37.12 3.68 1.37
N ASP A 30 36.57 2.50 1.62
CA ASP A 30 37.25 1.33 2.19
C ASP A 30 37.88 0.39 1.15
N ILE A 31 37.86 0.76 -0.13
CA ILE A 31 38.51 0.01 -1.22
C ILE A 31 39.80 0.70 -1.65
N ASP A 32 40.90 -0.05 -1.66
CA ASP A 32 42.13 0.32 -2.38
C ASP A 32 42.01 -0.04 -3.86
N VAL A 33 42.06 0.97 -4.74
CA VAL A 33 41.78 0.81 -6.16
C VAL A 33 43.04 0.42 -6.92
N ASN A 34 42.97 -0.74 -7.60
CA ASN A 34 44.04 -1.26 -8.44
C ASN A 34 44.48 -0.25 -9.50
N GLU A 35 45.77 -0.17 -9.76
CA GLU A 35 46.35 0.76 -10.74
C GLU A 35 45.80 0.60 -12.15
N LYS A 36 45.36 -0.61 -12.55
CA LYS A 36 44.66 -0.87 -13.83
C LYS A 36 43.50 0.12 -14.05
N TYR A 37 42.62 0.29 -13.06
CA TYR A 37 41.44 1.17 -13.18
C TYR A 37 41.80 2.65 -13.21
N ARG A 38 43.02 3.02 -12.79
CA ARG A 38 43.51 4.41 -12.75
C ARG A 38 44.33 4.79 -13.98
N LYS A 39 45.00 3.82 -14.62
CA LYS A 39 45.84 4.05 -15.81
C LYS A 39 45.15 3.63 -17.10
N ASP A 40 44.64 2.40 -17.13
CA ASP A 40 44.07 1.80 -18.35
C ASP A 40 42.56 2.04 -18.43
N GLY A 41 41.92 2.16 -17.27
CA GLY A 41 40.46 2.23 -17.13
C GLY A 41 39.77 0.89 -17.40
N GLU A 42 38.44 0.90 -17.32
CA GLU A 42 37.61 -0.25 -17.69
C GLU A 42 36.88 0.03 -19.00
N ARG A 43 37.00 -0.88 -19.98
CA ARG A 43 36.35 -0.73 -21.30
C ARG A 43 34.93 -1.26 -21.24
N ASN A 44 34.07 -0.76 -22.12
CA ASN A 44 32.66 -1.17 -22.21
C ASN A 44 31.93 -1.06 -20.85
N SER A 45 32.27 -0.03 -20.07
CA SER A 45 31.74 0.20 -18.73
C SER A 45 31.27 1.64 -18.60
N ASP A 46 29.96 1.81 -18.48
CA ASP A 46 29.34 3.13 -18.31
C ASP A 46 29.24 3.53 -16.84
N ILE A 47 29.05 2.54 -15.97
CA ILE A 47 29.06 2.64 -14.52
C ILE A 47 29.77 1.39 -14.02
N HIS A 48 30.81 1.57 -13.20
CA HIS A 48 31.57 0.47 -12.62
C HIS A 48 31.30 0.41 -11.12
N ILE A 49 30.69 -0.69 -10.64
CA ILE A 49 30.35 -0.86 -9.23
C ILE A 49 31.22 -1.98 -8.65
N TRP A 50 32.09 -1.64 -7.70
CA TRP A 50 32.84 -2.64 -6.95
C TRP A 50 31.97 -3.30 -5.90
N VAL A 51 32.04 -4.63 -5.81
CA VAL A 51 31.33 -5.42 -4.82
C VAL A 51 32.31 -5.87 -3.74
N VAL A 52 32.11 -5.41 -2.51
CA VAL A 52 32.92 -5.77 -1.35
C VAL A 52 32.13 -6.74 -0.49
N GLN A 53 32.72 -7.86 -0.12
CA GLN A 53 32.13 -8.81 0.81
C GLN A 53 32.70 -8.59 2.21
N ASN A 54 31.82 -8.51 3.21
CA ASN A 54 32.21 -8.44 4.61
C ASN A 54 31.66 -9.66 5.36
N TYR A 55 32.55 -10.45 5.97
CA TYR A 55 32.20 -11.68 6.69
C TYR A 55 32.19 -11.52 8.21
N ASN A 56 32.68 -10.41 8.78
CA ASN A 56 33.06 -10.30 10.19
C ASN A 56 32.39 -9.14 10.95
N ASN A 57 31.13 -8.83 10.68
CA ASN A 57 30.41 -7.83 11.47
C ASN A 57 29.06 -8.35 12.02
N PRO A 58 29.09 -9.23 13.03
CA PRO A 58 27.88 -9.80 13.65
C PRO A 58 27.06 -8.77 14.44
N GLN A 59 27.63 -7.60 14.74
CA GLN A 59 26.96 -6.52 15.45
C GLN A 59 26.19 -5.58 14.50
N ASN A 60 26.34 -5.73 13.17
CA ASN A 60 25.66 -4.90 12.20
C ASN A 60 24.54 -5.68 11.48
N SER A 61 23.30 -5.30 11.72
CA SER A 61 22.10 -5.89 11.11
C SER A 61 21.82 -5.41 9.69
N VAL A 62 22.59 -4.44 9.17
CA VAL A 62 22.46 -3.94 7.79
C VAL A 62 22.93 -5.01 6.80
N LEU A 63 22.12 -5.28 5.76
CA LEU A 63 22.44 -6.26 4.73
C LEU A 63 23.54 -5.75 3.80
N ALA A 64 23.40 -4.52 3.32
CA ALA A 64 24.34 -3.90 2.40
C ALA A 64 24.35 -2.39 2.59
N ASP A 65 25.45 -1.74 2.20
CA ASP A 65 25.55 -0.30 2.04
C ASP A 65 26.17 0.02 0.69
N ALA A 66 25.72 1.11 0.06
CA ALA A 66 26.30 1.56 -1.19
C ALA A 66 26.64 3.05 -1.19
N ILE A 67 27.64 3.40 -2.00
CA ILE A 67 28.08 4.78 -2.16
C ILE A 67 28.61 5.02 -3.57
N TYR A 68 28.41 6.24 -4.09
CA TYR A 68 29.11 6.67 -5.29
C TYR A 68 30.57 7.01 -4.95
N CYS A 69 31.48 6.70 -5.86
CA CYS A 69 32.92 6.91 -5.70
C CYS A 69 33.45 8.07 -6.55
N GLN A 70 32.83 8.31 -7.71
CA GLN A 70 33.26 9.31 -8.68
C GLN A 70 32.12 9.67 -9.64
N MET A 71 32.15 10.92 -10.09
CA MET A 71 31.33 11.47 -11.18
C MET A 71 32.20 11.61 -12.44
N ASP A 72 31.60 11.36 -13.60
CA ASP A 72 32.15 11.74 -14.90
C ASP A 72 31.74 13.20 -15.19
N ASP A 73 32.72 14.11 -15.26
CA ASP A 73 32.45 15.53 -15.51
C ASP A 73 32.00 15.82 -16.95
N THR A 74 32.32 14.93 -17.90
CA THR A 74 31.96 15.10 -19.32
C THR A 74 30.51 14.65 -19.55
N LEU A 75 30.16 13.48 -19.05
CA LEU A 75 28.81 12.90 -19.16
C LEU A 75 27.87 13.35 -18.03
N LYS A 76 28.40 14.08 -17.05
CA LYS A 76 27.68 14.64 -15.90
C LYS A 76 26.87 13.62 -15.10
N ARG A 77 27.45 12.43 -14.85
CA ARG A 77 26.78 11.32 -14.14
C ARG A 77 27.76 10.47 -13.33
N VAL A 78 27.25 9.70 -12.38
CA VAL A 78 28.07 8.75 -11.61
C VAL A 78 28.68 7.71 -12.57
N ASN A 79 30.00 7.49 -12.48
CA ASN A 79 30.71 6.49 -13.29
C ASN A 79 31.39 5.40 -12.46
N PHE A 80 31.64 5.63 -11.17
CA PHE A 80 32.09 4.60 -10.23
C PHE A 80 31.27 4.61 -8.95
N GLY A 81 31.00 3.41 -8.43
CA GLY A 81 30.37 3.21 -7.13
C GLY A 81 30.93 1.98 -6.44
N ARG A 82 30.51 1.81 -5.19
CA ARG A 82 30.82 0.65 -4.36
C ARG A 82 29.54 0.19 -3.71
N ILE A 83 29.35 -1.12 -3.65
CA ILE A 83 28.43 -1.76 -2.73
C ILE A 83 29.20 -2.72 -1.82
N LYS A 84 28.90 -2.66 -0.53
CA LYS A 84 29.45 -3.55 0.48
C LYS A 84 28.32 -4.41 1.01
N ILE A 85 28.50 -5.72 1.00
CA ILE A 85 27.47 -6.69 1.38
C ILE A 85 27.94 -7.46 2.62
N ASN A 86 27.10 -7.47 3.65
CA ASN A 86 27.30 -8.26 4.85
C ASN A 86 26.84 -9.70 4.59
N MET A 87 27.79 -10.60 4.36
CA MET A 87 27.53 -11.99 4.00
C MET A 87 26.84 -12.78 5.12
N GLN A 88 26.88 -12.30 6.37
CA GLN A 88 26.17 -12.95 7.49
C GLN A 88 24.66 -12.70 7.46
N ASN A 89 24.20 -11.61 6.83
CA ASN A 89 22.79 -11.22 6.79
C ASN A 89 22.08 -11.65 5.49
N ILE A 90 22.83 -12.08 4.47
CA ILE A 90 22.29 -12.69 3.25
C ILE A 90 21.55 -13.98 3.63
N TYR A 91 20.36 -14.18 3.09
CA TYR A 91 19.63 -15.42 3.25
C TYR A 91 20.16 -16.46 2.26
N LEU A 92 21.10 -17.26 2.76
CA LEU A 92 21.66 -18.41 2.06
C LEU A 92 20.82 -19.69 2.25
N ASP A 93 19.61 -19.57 2.82
CA ASP A 93 18.68 -20.69 3.07
C ASP A 93 18.16 -21.34 1.78
N GLY A 94 18.41 -20.71 0.63
CA GLY A 94 18.01 -21.22 -0.67
C GLY A 94 16.51 -21.05 -0.94
N THR A 95 15.79 -20.29 -0.13
CA THR A 95 14.38 -19.99 -0.34
C THR A 95 14.19 -18.87 -1.36
N ASN A 96 13.05 -18.88 -2.05
CA ASN A 96 12.70 -17.80 -2.97
C ASN A 96 12.42 -16.49 -2.20
N TYR A 97 11.88 -16.58 -0.98
CA TYR A 97 11.70 -15.46 -0.07
C TYR A 97 13.02 -14.76 0.25
N GLY A 98 14.01 -15.52 0.73
CA GLY A 98 15.32 -15.00 1.09
C GLY A 98 16.00 -14.31 -0.09
N TYR A 99 15.94 -14.95 -1.25
CA TYR A 99 16.44 -14.39 -2.50
C TYR A 99 15.77 -13.06 -2.89
N GLN A 100 14.43 -12.98 -2.92
CA GLN A 100 13.72 -11.75 -3.31
C GLN A 100 14.03 -10.59 -2.35
N ARG A 101 14.07 -10.91 -1.05
CA ARG A 101 14.40 -9.97 0.03
C ARG A 101 15.81 -9.40 -0.17
N ASP A 102 16.79 -10.25 -0.47
CA ASP A 102 18.17 -9.81 -0.74
C ASP A 102 18.31 -9.06 -2.06
N PHE A 103 17.61 -9.51 -3.12
CA PHE A 103 17.58 -8.83 -4.41
C PHE A 103 17.08 -7.38 -4.25
N ASN A 104 15.93 -7.20 -3.59
CA ASN A 104 15.33 -5.89 -3.36
C ASN A 104 16.24 -4.98 -2.52
N ASN A 105 16.83 -5.49 -1.44
CA ASN A 105 17.70 -4.69 -0.60
C ASN A 105 19.01 -4.30 -1.29
N ILE A 106 19.64 -5.21 -2.06
CA ILE A 106 20.85 -4.87 -2.82
C ILE A 106 20.51 -3.88 -3.95
N LEU A 107 19.35 -4.05 -4.58
CA LEU A 107 18.87 -3.11 -5.59
C LEU A 107 18.66 -1.72 -4.98
N HIS A 108 17.97 -1.62 -3.84
CA HIS A 108 17.80 -0.38 -3.06
C HIS A 108 19.12 0.37 -2.87
N GLU A 109 20.15 -0.32 -2.37
CA GLU A 109 21.47 0.28 -2.17
C GLU A 109 22.06 0.82 -3.49
N ILE A 110 21.93 0.07 -4.58
CA ILE A 110 22.43 0.53 -5.87
C ILE A 110 21.69 1.78 -6.38
N PHE A 111 20.41 1.97 -6.06
CA PHE A 111 19.70 3.20 -6.42
C PHE A 111 20.27 4.46 -5.75
N HIS A 112 20.94 4.34 -4.60
CA HIS A 112 21.72 5.45 -4.05
C HIS A 112 22.91 5.84 -4.94
N ILE A 113 23.59 4.86 -5.54
CA ILE A 113 24.66 5.11 -6.54
C ILE A 113 24.07 5.75 -7.80
N LEU A 114 22.87 5.31 -8.21
CA LEU A 114 22.23 5.75 -9.45
C LEU A 114 21.67 7.18 -9.39
N GLY A 115 21.62 7.81 -8.21
CA GLY A 115 21.27 9.22 -8.10
C GLY A 115 20.36 9.54 -6.91
N PHE A 116 19.69 8.56 -6.32
CA PHE A 116 18.80 8.81 -5.17
C PHE A 116 19.59 8.89 -3.87
N SER A 117 20.36 9.95 -3.71
CA SER A 117 21.05 10.27 -2.47
C SER A 117 21.04 11.78 -2.32
N SER A 118 20.71 12.29 -1.12
CA SER A 118 20.63 13.73 -0.88
C SER A 118 21.93 14.47 -1.22
N GLY A 119 23.09 13.81 -1.05
CA GLY A 119 24.39 14.33 -1.44
C GLY A 119 24.60 14.44 -2.96
N LEU A 120 23.82 13.73 -3.77
CA LEU A 120 23.88 13.74 -5.24
C LEU A 120 22.97 14.79 -5.88
N TYR A 121 21.99 15.36 -5.16
CA TYR A 121 21.01 16.27 -5.76
C TYR A 121 21.65 17.50 -6.40
N ARG A 122 22.71 18.03 -5.80
CA ARG A 122 23.49 19.14 -6.37
C ARG A 122 24.17 18.80 -7.70
N TYR A 123 24.38 17.52 -7.98
CA TYR A 123 24.99 17.02 -9.22
C TYR A 123 23.95 16.51 -10.22
N TRP A 124 22.66 16.61 -9.91
CA TRP A 124 21.63 16.38 -10.92
C TRP A 124 21.66 17.50 -11.95
N ILE A 125 21.31 17.18 -13.19
CA ILE A 125 21.35 18.11 -14.31
C ILE A 125 20.04 18.90 -14.33
N ASN A 126 20.13 20.22 -14.15
CA ASN A 126 18.99 21.11 -14.29
C ASN A 126 18.57 21.13 -15.78
N PRO A 127 17.35 20.69 -16.12
CA PRO A 127 16.92 20.58 -17.52
C PRO A 127 16.82 21.94 -18.24
N SER A 128 16.74 23.04 -17.49
CA SER A 128 16.64 24.39 -18.05
C SER A 128 18.01 24.95 -18.46
N THR A 129 19.08 24.55 -17.78
CA THR A 129 20.43 25.08 -17.99
C THR A 129 21.40 24.09 -18.63
N GLY A 130 21.11 22.78 -18.54
CA GLY A 130 22.03 21.71 -18.95
C GLY A 130 23.25 21.55 -18.04
N ASN A 131 23.30 22.27 -16.91
CA ASN A 131 24.35 22.19 -15.90
C ASN A 131 23.85 21.54 -14.62
N TYR A 132 24.77 21.17 -13.74
CA TYR A 132 24.42 20.72 -12.40
C TYR A 132 23.62 21.79 -11.65
N TYR A 133 22.66 21.38 -10.82
CA TYR A 133 21.94 22.30 -9.93
C TYR A 133 22.89 23.08 -9.01
N GLY A 134 23.98 22.47 -8.55
CA GLY A 134 24.89 23.08 -7.58
C GLY A 134 24.14 23.50 -6.31
N ASN A 135 24.29 24.77 -5.92
CA ASN A 135 23.59 25.33 -4.75
C ASN A 135 22.12 25.67 -5.05
N GLU A 136 21.69 25.73 -6.32
CA GLU A 136 20.29 26.00 -6.66
C GLU A 136 19.36 24.87 -6.20
N VAL A 137 19.91 23.69 -5.89
CA VAL A 137 19.17 22.55 -5.38
C VAL A 137 18.37 22.86 -4.12
N ASP A 138 18.83 23.83 -3.31
CA ASP A 138 18.14 24.26 -2.09
C ASP A 138 16.77 24.91 -2.39
N ASN A 139 16.55 25.40 -3.62
CA ASN A 139 15.25 25.88 -4.06
C ASN A 139 14.26 24.75 -4.39
N TYR A 140 14.76 23.53 -4.57
CA TYR A 140 13.98 22.35 -4.95
C TYR A 140 13.80 21.35 -3.80
N VAL A 141 14.45 21.57 -2.66
CA VAL A 141 14.28 20.77 -1.45
C VAL A 141 13.90 21.70 -0.30
N SER A 142 12.63 21.66 0.11
CA SER A 142 12.12 22.50 1.20
C SER A 142 11.74 21.67 2.42
N GLN A 143 11.59 22.32 3.57
CA GLN A 143 10.97 21.70 4.75
C GLN A 143 9.51 22.13 4.89
N GLN A 144 8.66 21.21 5.35
CA GLN A 144 7.27 21.45 5.66
C GLN A 144 6.89 20.72 6.96
N PHE A 145 6.19 21.41 7.86
CA PHE A 145 5.71 20.79 9.10
C PHE A 145 4.44 19.98 8.82
N LEU A 146 4.53 18.65 8.91
CA LEU A 146 3.46 17.69 8.66
C LEU A 146 3.48 16.61 9.74
N ARG A 147 2.31 16.19 10.24
CA ARG A 147 2.17 15.07 11.20
C ARG A 147 3.14 15.19 12.39
N GLU A 148 3.22 16.39 12.96
CA GLU A 148 4.07 16.74 14.11
C GLU A 148 5.59 16.65 13.83
N LYS A 149 6.02 16.64 12.56
CA LYS A 149 7.42 16.52 12.15
C LYS A 149 7.79 17.49 11.02
N GLN A 150 9.08 17.83 10.92
CA GLN A 150 9.64 18.68 9.85
C GLN A 150 10.03 17.86 8.61
N ILE A 151 9.07 17.54 7.76
CA ILE A 151 9.27 16.66 6.60
C ILE A 151 9.98 17.42 5.45
N LEU A 152 10.91 16.74 4.77
CA LEU A 152 11.55 17.26 3.57
C LEU A 152 10.67 17.03 2.34
N ILE A 153 10.59 18.01 1.44
CA ILE A 153 9.75 18.00 0.23
C ILE A 153 10.65 18.20 -0.99
N LEU A 154 10.69 17.22 -1.90
CA LEU A 154 11.41 17.30 -3.17
C LEU A 154 10.49 17.82 -4.28
N GLN A 155 10.87 18.93 -4.91
CA GLN A 155 10.04 19.71 -5.83
C GLN A 155 10.53 19.65 -7.28
N THR A 156 11.32 18.65 -7.65
CA THR A 156 11.83 18.51 -9.02
C THR A 156 10.70 18.18 -10.01
N PRO A 157 10.84 18.53 -11.31
CA PRO A 157 9.69 18.60 -12.22
C PRO A 157 8.91 17.29 -12.38
N ASN A 158 9.56 16.15 -12.65
CA ASN A 158 8.86 14.88 -12.83
C ASN A 158 8.33 14.34 -11.50
N VAL A 159 9.09 14.48 -10.40
CA VAL A 159 8.65 14.07 -9.06
C VAL A 159 7.40 14.82 -8.63
N LEU A 160 7.38 16.15 -8.79
CA LEU A 160 6.23 17.00 -8.48
C LEU A 160 5.00 16.61 -9.31
N ALA A 161 5.15 16.51 -10.63
CA ALA A 161 4.05 16.12 -11.52
C ALA A 161 3.51 14.73 -11.17
N THR A 162 4.40 13.79 -10.79
CA THR A 162 4.03 12.45 -10.36
C THR A 162 3.24 12.48 -9.06
N ALA A 163 3.68 13.24 -8.05
CA ALA A 163 2.94 13.37 -6.79
C ALA A 163 1.56 13.98 -7.01
N GLN A 164 1.47 15.08 -7.74
CA GLN A 164 0.20 15.75 -8.02
C GLN A 164 -0.80 14.83 -8.73
N LYS A 165 -0.33 14.08 -9.75
CA LYS A 165 -1.17 13.13 -10.49
C LYS A 165 -1.52 11.91 -9.66
N TYR A 166 -0.57 11.33 -8.93
CA TYR A 166 -0.74 10.09 -8.17
C TYR A 166 -1.70 10.24 -7.00
N TYR A 167 -1.59 11.34 -6.25
CA TYR A 167 -2.49 11.62 -5.12
C TYR A 167 -3.76 12.34 -5.56
N ALA A 168 -3.89 12.73 -6.84
CA ALA A 168 -4.96 13.60 -7.34
C ALA A 168 -5.07 14.93 -6.54
N CYS A 169 -3.93 15.57 -6.31
CA CYS A 169 -3.84 16.83 -5.55
C CYS A 169 -2.90 17.80 -6.27
N LEU A 170 -3.46 18.73 -7.05
CA LEU A 170 -2.69 19.69 -7.85
C LEU A 170 -1.98 20.77 -7.01
N THR A 171 -2.36 20.93 -5.74
CA THR A 171 -1.78 21.92 -4.84
C THR A 171 -0.49 21.45 -4.17
N LEU A 172 -0.14 20.16 -4.29
CA LEU A 172 1.13 19.65 -3.77
C LEU A 172 2.30 20.43 -4.34
N LYS A 173 3.29 20.67 -3.47
CA LYS A 173 4.53 21.38 -3.81
C LYS A 173 5.70 20.45 -4.11
N GLY A 174 5.56 19.16 -3.81
CA GLY A 174 6.55 18.13 -4.09
C GLY A 174 6.19 16.81 -3.44
N MET A 175 7.16 15.91 -3.40
CA MET A 175 7.03 14.59 -2.76
C MET A 175 7.77 14.55 -1.42
N GLN A 176 7.20 13.88 -0.43
CA GLN A 176 7.80 13.78 0.92
C GLN A 176 8.98 12.81 0.93
N LEU A 177 10.08 13.26 1.53
CA LEU A 177 11.28 12.49 1.80
C LEU A 177 11.38 12.18 3.29
N GLN A 178 11.98 11.03 3.60
CA GLN A 178 12.29 10.64 4.96
C GLN A 178 13.22 11.66 5.64
N ASN A 179 12.92 11.98 6.89
CA ASN A 179 13.63 12.96 7.70
C ASN A 179 13.99 12.47 9.12
N ASP A 180 13.72 11.20 9.47
CA ASP A 180 13.99 10.67 10.80
C ASP A 180 15.49 10.64 11.09
N GLU A 181 15.95 11.58 11.93
CA GLU A 181 17.35 11.71 12.38
C GLU A 181 17.86 10.46 13.12
N ASN A 182 16.96 9.61 13.63
CA ASN A 182 17.33 8.34 14.27
C ASN A 182 17.71 7.25 13.25
N ILE A 183 17.50 7.49 11.95
CA ILE A 183 17.90 6.58 10.88
C ILE A 183 19.15 7.17 10.22
N ILE A 184 20.29 6.63 10.63
CA ILE A 184 21.65 7.08 10.24
C ILE A 184 21.74 7.26 8.71
N ASN A 185 22.20 8.45 8.28
CA ASN A 185 22.47 8.80 6.88
C ASN A 185 21.28 8.61 5.90
N SER A 186 20.05 8.57 6.40
CA SER A 186 18.86 8.34 5.57
C SER A 186 18.15 9.61 5.11
N THR A 187 18.40 10.73 5.80
CA THR A 187 17.69 12.01 5.61
C THR A 187 17.79 12.49 4.18
N GLY A 188 16.63 12.67 3.56
CA GLY A 188 16.50 13.13 2.19
C GLY A 188 16.91 12.12 1.12
N SER A 189 17.35 10.90 1.46
CA SER A 189 17.78 9.87 0.50
C SER A 189 16.76 8.75 0.30
N HIS A 190 15.58 8.89 0.89
CA HIS A 190 14.50 7.90 0.85
C HIS A 190 13.13 8.58 0.77
N TRP A 191 12.14 7.88 0.22
CA TRP A 191 10.75 8.33 0.29
C TRP A 191 10.16 8.19 1.68
N GLU A 192 9.19 9.05 2.02
CA GLU A 192 8.43 8.97 3.26
C GLU A 192 7.50 7.75 3.27
N LYS A 193 7.82 6.77 4.12
CA LYS A 193 7.14 5.46 4.15
C LYS A 193 5.67 5.58 4.56
N THR A 194 5.28 6.60 5.33
CA THR A 194 3.88 6.82 5.72
C THR A 194 2.97 6.99 4.51
N ILE A 195 3.43 7.75 3.50
CA ILE A 195 2.64 8.06 2.30
C ILE A 195 2.93 7.11 1.13
N LEU A 196 4.01 6.32 1.20
CA LEU A 196 4.48 5.45 0.13
C LEU A 196 5.12 4.17 0.70
N PHE A 197 4.29 3.25 1.19
CA PHE A 197 4.67 2.20 2.13
C PHE A 197 5.68 1.13 1.62
N ASP A 198 5.37 0.44 0.51
CA ASP A 198 6.17 -0.67 -0.03
C ASP A 198 7.06 -0.24 -1.20
N GLU A 199 7.41 1.03 -1.28
CA GLU A 199 8.33 1.49 -2.31
C GLU A 199 9.75 0.98 -2.06
N LEU A 200 10.47 0.69 -3.13
CA LEU A 200 11.83 0.18 -3.10
C LEU A 200 12.76 1.06 -2.26
N MET A 201 12.64 2.38 -2.35
CA MET A 201 13.53 3.40 -1.79
C MET A 201 13.00 4.05 -0.50
N VAL A 202 12.23 3.32 0.31
CA VAL A 202 11.94 3.72 1.70
C VAL A 202 13.03 3.23 2.66
N ALA A 203 13.38 4.02 3.68
CA ALA A 203 14.53 3.76 4.57
C ALA A 203 14.45 2.46 5.41
N TYR A 204 13.25 1.92 5.60
CA TYR A 204 13.04 0.60 6.21
C TYR A 204 12.26 -0.27 5.22
N SER A 205 13.03 -0.85 4.28
CA SER A 205 12.53 -1.73 3.22
C SER A 205 11.56 -2.77 3.79
N SER A 206 10.45 -3.00 3.07
CA SER A 206 9.51 -4.09 3.38
C SER A 206 10.07 -5.47 2.98
N GLY A 207 11.36 -5.53 2.62
CA GLY A 207 12.07 -6.75 2.28
C GLY A 207 11.58 -7.29 0.95
N LYS A 208 10.94 -8.46 0.95
CA LYS A 208 10.43 -9.07 -0.29
C LYS A 208 9.29 -8.27 -0.94
N GLU A 209 8.56 -7.48 -0.15
CA GLU A 209 7.38 -6.72 -0.62
C GLU A 209 7.75 -5.40 -1.29
N SER A 210 9.01 -4.97 -1.19
CA SER A 210 9.49 -3.73 -1.79
C SER A 210 9.39 -3.76 -3.33
N GLN A 211 8.85 -2.66 -3.89
CA GLN A 211 8.49 -2.54 -5.30
C GLN A 211 8.99 -1.21 -5.90
N LEU A 212 9.47 -1.25 -7.15
CA LEU A 212 9.88 -0.05 -7.86
C LEU A 212 8.64 0.72 -8.30
N SER A 213 8.47 1.98 -7.90
CA SER A 213 7.30 2.77 -8.28
C SER A 213 7.59 3.82 -9.36
N VAL A 214 6.52 4.43 -9.87
CA VAL A 214 6.60 5.62 -10.75
C VAL A 214 7.33 6.79 -10.09
N PHE A 215 7.40 6.87 -8.75
CA PHE A 215 8.12 7.95 -8.05
C PHE A 215 9.63 7.82 -8.20
N THR A 216 10.18 6.62 -8.01
CA THR A 216 11.62 6.40 -8.20
C THR A 216 12.00 6.49 -9.69
N ILE A 217 11.12 6.06 -10.60
CA ILE A 217 11.29 6.33 -12.05
C ILE A 217 11.34 7.83 -12.33
N ALA A 218 10.41 8.62 -11.77
CA ALA A 218 10.35 10.06 -11.94
C ALA A 218 11.61 10.75 -11.38
N LEU A 219 12.09 10.30 -10.22
CA LEU A 219 13.33 10.78 -9.62
C LEU A 219 14.53 10.49 -10.52
N LEU A 220 14.67 9.25 -11.03
CA LEU A 220 15.76 8.90 -11.94
C LEU A 220 15.74 9.76 -13.21
N ARG A 221 14.55 10.11 -13.73
CA ARG A 221 14.41 11.05 -14.85
C ARG A 221 14.88 12.45 -14.47
N ASP A 222 14.52 12.93 -13.28
CA ASP A 222 14.93 14.25 -12.78
C ASP A 222 16.44 14.35 -12.48
N THR A 223 17.15 13.22 -12.34
CA THR A 223 18.63 13.26 -12.25
C THR A 223 19.27 13.84 -13.52
N GLY A 224 18.65 13.62 -14.68
CA GLY A 224 19.21 13.93 -15.99
C GLY A 224 20.35 13.00 -16.44
N TYR A 225 20.73 11.98 -15.65
CA TYR A 225 21.85 11.08 -15.98
C TYR A 225 21.54 10.09 -17.11
N TYR A 226 20.27 9.76 -17.29
CA TYR A 226 19.81 8.68 -18.15
C TYR A 226 19.08 9.25 -19.36
N ALA A 227 19.40 8.72 -20.54
CA ALA A 227 18.71 9.09 -21.78
C ALA A 227 17.27 8.56 -21.77
N GLU A 228 17.05 7.35 -21.22
CA GLU A 228 15.72 6.78 -21.02
C GLU A 228 15.68 6.01 -19.70
N VAL A 229 14.56 6.13 -18.98
CA VAL A 229 14.23 5.29 -17.83
C VAL A 229 12.94 4.54 -18.16
N ASN A 230 13.03 3.23 -18.19
CA ASN A 230 11.97 2.33 -18.61
C ASN A 230 10.87 2.27 -17.56
N GLU A 231 9.83 3.07 -17.78
CA GLU A 231 8.69 3.14 -16.88
C GLU A 231 7.79 1.91 -16.94
N SER A 232 7.86 1.14 -18.04
CA SER A 232 7.28 -0.19 -18.08
C SER A 232 8.11 -1.17 -17.25
N MET A 233 8.76 -0.75 -16.16
CA MET A 233 9.27 -1.58 -15.06
C MET A 233 8.69 -1.17 -13.70
N ALA A 234 7.92 -0.08 -13.63
CA ALA A 234 7.26 0.36 -12.41
C ALA A 234 6.07 -0.54 -12.04
N ASN A 235 6.01 -0.93 -10.78
CA ASN A 235 4.86 -1.55 -10.15
C ASN A 235 3.73 -0.54 -9.93
N ASP A 236 2.49 -1.01 -10.04
CA ASP A 236 1.28 -0.20 -9.79
C ASP A 236 0.90 -0.25 -8.30
N ILE A 237 1.63 0.53 -7.50
CA ILE A 237 1.35 0.71 -6.07
C ILE A 237 0.01 1.46 -5.92
N GLN A 238 -0.87 0.95 -5.05
CA GLN A 238 -2.18 1.59 -4.78
C GLN A 238 -2.20 2.43 -3.50
N TRP A 239 -1.19 2.30 -2.63
CA TRP A 239 -1.13 2.99 -1.36
C TRP A 239 -1.22 4.51 -1.55
N GLY A 240 -2.28 5.15 -1.01
CA GLY A 240 -2.49 6.59 -1.13
C GLY A 240 -2.94 7.09 -2.51
N ARG A 241 -3.12 6.20 -3.48
CA ARG A 241 -3.46 6.58 -4.85
C ARG A 241 -4.83 7.25 -4.91
N ASN A 242 -4.90 8.41 -5.55
CA ASN A 242 -6.10 9.23 -5.71
C ASN A 242 -6.81 9.60 -4.39
N LYS A 243 -6.10 9.58 -3.24
CA LYS A 243 -6.69 9.88 -1.92
C LYS A 243 -6.72 11.37 -1.57
N GLY A 244 -6.28 12.22 -2.47
CA GLY A 244 -6.29 13.67 -2.31
C GLY A 244 -5.18 14.21 -1.40
N CYS A 245 -5.22 15.52 -1.20
CA CYS A 245 -4.24 16.24 -0.38
C CYS A 245 -4.28 15.82 1.08
N ASP A 246 -5.46 15.46 1.60
CA ASP A 246 -5.67 15.12 3.00
C ASP A 246 -4.89 13.85 3.40
N PHE A 247 -4.92 12.80 2.58
CA PHE A 247 -4.09 11.60 2.78
C PHE A 247 -2.61 11.93 2.78
N PHE A 248 -2.16 12.70 1.78
CA PHE A 248 -0.75 13.05 1.65
C PHE A 248 -0.25 13.85 2.87
N LEU A 249 -1.03 14.85 3.30
CA LEU A 249 -0.61 15.75 4.37
C LEU A 249 -0.77 15.13 5.76
N LYS A 250 -1.88 14.43 6.01
CA LYS A 250 -2.26 13.96 7.36
C LYS A 250 -2.18 12.44 7.54
N ALA A 251 -2.32 11.66 6.49
CA ALA A 251 -2.29 10.18 6.56
C ALA A 251 -3.21 9.65 7.67
N CYS A 252 -2.69 8.84 8.60
CA CYS A 252 -3.46 8.30 9.72
C CYS A 252 -3.86 9.33 10.80
N TYR A 253 -3.35 10.56 10.72
CA TYR A 253 -3.78 11.68 11.56
C TYR A 253 -4.98 12.43 10.98
N SER A 254 -5.47 12.00 9.81
CA SER A 254 -6.69 12.55 9.25
C SER A 254 -7.92 12.09 10.04
N ASP A 255 -8.96 12.94 10.04
CA ASP A 255 -10.32 12.58 10.44
C ASP A 255 -11.00 11.63 9.41
N THR A 256 -10.45 11.55 8.20
CA THR A 256 -10.80 10.57 7.17
C THR A 256 -10.23 9.20 7.53
N PHE A 257 -11.07 8.16 7.48
CA PHE A 257 -10.59 6.78 7.59
C PHE A 257 -10.02 6.32 6.25
N TYR A 258 -8.75 5.94 6.25
CA TYR A 258 -8.08 5.36 5.08
C TYR A 258 -7.80 3.86 5.31
N PRO A 259 -8.20 2.96 4.39
CA PRO A 259 -8.02 1.51 4.54
C PRO A 259 -6.54 1.07 4.60
N GLU A 260 -5.63 1.93 4.18
CA GLU A 260 -4.19 1.79 4.35
C GLU A 260 -3.77 1.69 5.84
N PHE A 261 -4.53 2.35 6.73
CA PHE A 261 -4.22 2.45 8.16
C PHE A 261 -5.27 1.77 9.05
N VAL A 262 -4.86 1.43 10.27
CA VAL A 262 -5.71 0.77 11.26
C VAL A 262 -5.96 1.70 12.44
N TYR A 263 -7.18 2.22 12.56
CA TYR A 263 -7.51 3.23 13.59
C TYR A 263 -7.98 2.60 14.92
N GLN A 264 -8.32 1.31 14.91
CA GLN A 264 -8.75 0.57 16.11
C GLN A 264 -7.81 -0.60 16.39
N LYS A 265 -7.43 -0.79 17.66
CA LYS A 265 -6.70 -1.99 18.08
C LYS A 265 -7.63 -3.20 17.95
N SER A 266 -7.45 -3.97 16.89
CA SER A 266 -8.07 -5.28 16.74
C SER A 266 -7.09 -6.38 17.18
N PHE A 267 -7.60 -7.31 17.98
CA PHE A 267 -6.83 -8.49 18.41
C PHE A 267 -6.93 -9.66 17.42
N SER A 268 -7.89 -9.61 16.48
CA SER A 268 -8.08 -10.62 15.44
C SER A 268 -7.22 -10.34 14.22
N ASN A 269 -6.91 -11.40 13.47
CA ASN A 269 -6.20 -11.27 12.20
C ASN A 269 -7.07 -10.56 11.16
N GLN A 270 -6.46 -9.66 10.40
CA GLN A 270 -7.07 -8.94 9.28
C GLN A 270 -6.16 -9.04 8.06
N CYS A 271 -6.73 -8.88 6.86
CA CYS A 271 -5.94 -8.76 5.65
C CYS A 271 -5.06 -7.51 5.69
N THR A 272 -3.88 -7.58 5.09
CA THR A 272 -3.13 -6.38 4.74
C THR A 272 -3.88 -5.56 3.71
N PHE A 273 -3.55 -4.28 3.58
CA PHE A 273 -4.07 -3.42 2.51
C PHE A 273 -3.83 -4.04 1.13
N GLN A 274 -2.67 -4.68 0.96
CA GLN A 274 -2.30 -5.39 -0.26
C GLN A 274 -3.09 -6.69 -0.43
N ASN A 275 -3.78 -7.20 0.58
CA ASN A 275 -4.41 -8.53 0.53
C ASN A 275 -3.42 -9.64 0.13
N ASN A 276 -2.11 -9.43 0.32
CA ASN A 276 -1.07 -10.42 0.03
C ASN A 276 -0.84 -11.36 1.23
N GLY A 277 -1.55 -11.12 2.33
CA GLY A 277 -1.47 -11.89 3.56
C GLY A 277 -2.37 -11.30 4.62
N TYR A 278 -2.27 -11.87 5.82
CA TYR A 278 -3.00 -11.40 6.99
C TYR A 278 -2.17 -11.47 8.26
N GLY A 279 -2.59 -10.70 9.25
CA GLY A 279 -2.02 -10.71 10.58
C GLY A 279 -2.62 -9.62 11.45
N LYS A 280 -1.82 -9.07 12.36
CA LYS A 280 -2.30 -8.17 13.41
C LYS A 280 -1.89 -6.73 13.17
N SER A 281 -2.62 -5.82 13.80
CA SER A 281 -2.26 -4.40 13.85
C SER A 281 -0.92 -4.21 14.56
N VAL A 282 0.00 -3.52 13.90
CA VAL A 282 1.28 -3.08 14.44
C VAL A 282 1.42 -1.58 14.29
N LYS A 283 2.00 -0.94 15.30
CA LYS A 283 2.36 0.48 15.27
C LYS A 283 3.78 0.63 14.74
N SER A 284 4.00 1.45 13.72
CA SER A 284 5.32 1.64 13.13
C SER A 284 5.85 3.05 13.34
N LYS A 285 7.01 3.20 14.00
CA LYS A 285 7.67 4.51 14.14
C LYS A 285 8.09 5.13 12.80
N TYR A 286 8.39 4.26 11.82
CA TYR A 286 8.82 4.64 10.47
C TYR A 286 7.67 5.11 9.58
N MET A 287 6.43 4.96 10.05
CA MET A 287 5.23 5.43 9.37
C MET A 287 4.53 6.47 10.23
N ASP A 288 5.30 7.39 10.84
CA ASP A 288 4.77 8.42 11.72
C ASP A 288 3.83 7.86 12.80
N TYR A 289 4.22 6.74 13.40
CA TYR A 289 3.43 6.07 14.45
C TYR A 289 2.03 5.63 14.01
N CYS A 290 1.75 5.61 12.71
CA CYS A 290 0.56 5.01 12.15
C CYS A 290 0.54 3.50 12.40
N HIS A 291 -0.69 3.00 12.57
CA HIS A 291 -0.97 1.58 12.69
C HIS A 291 -1.27 0.99 11.32
N LYS A 292 -0.74 -0.19 11.05
CA LYS A 292 -1.06 -0.98 9.85
C LYS A 292 -1.20 -2.46 10.21
N ILE A 293 -1.73 -3.27 9.31
CA ILE A 293 -1.62 -4.72 9.45
C ILE A 293 -0.21 -5.18 9.05
N SER A 294 0.39 -6.04 9.87
CA SER A 294 1.62 -6.75 9.52
C SER A 294 1.29 -8.18 9.16
N ASN A 295 1.88 -8.68 8.08
CA ASN A 295 1.79 -10.08 7.71
C ASN A 295 2.36 -10.97 8.82
N GLN A 296 1.52 -11.84 9.35
CA GLN A 296 1.92 -13.02 10.11
C GLN A 296 1.92 -14.25 9.20
N PHE A 297 1.03 -14.25 8.21
CA PHE A 297 0.94 -15.24 7.15
C PHE A 297 0.89 -14.50 5.81
N THR A 298 1.71 -14.90 4.84
CA THR A 298 1.62 -14.42 3.46
C THR A 298 0.91 -15.48 2.63
N CYS A 299 0.04 -15.04 1.74
CA CYS A 299 -0.82 -15.93 0.97
C CYS A 299 -0.04 -16.68 -0.12
N ASP A 300 1.17 -16.26 -0.47
CA ASP A 300 2.03 -16.89 -1.46
C ASP A 300 2.85 -18.09 -0.93
N ASP A 301 2.82 -18.35 0.38
CA ASP A 301 3.63 -19.39 1.02
C ASP A 301 3.11 -20.81 0.72
N SER A 302 3.56 -21.38 -0.40
CA SER A 302 3.13 -22.71 -0.88
C SER A 302 3.45 -23.87 0.07
N ASN A 303 4.27 -23.65 1.11
CA ASN A 303 4.55 -24.67 2.12
C ASN A 303 3.43 -24.79 3.15
N LYS A 304 2.53 -23.79 3.22
CA LYS A 304 1.37 -23.83 4.11
C LYS A 304 0.18 -24.48 3.44
N LYS A 305 -0.48 -25.36 4.18
CA LYS A 305 -1.76 -25.97 3.80
C LYS A 305 -2.67 -25.95 5.01
N ASN A 306 -3.93 -25.61 4.78
CA ASN A 306 -4.97 -25.71 5.79
C ASN A 306 -6.30 -26.08 5.12
N ASP A 307 -6.47 -27.39 4.92
CA ASP A 307 -7.62 -27.92 4.21
C ASP A 307 -8.91 -27.79 5.01
N GLU A 308 -8.84 -27.89 6.35
CA GLU A 308 -9.98 -27.73 7.26
C GLU A 308 -10.59 -26.32 7.18
N MET A 309 -9.75 -25.30 6.99
CA MET A 309 -10.15 -23.90 6.87
C MET A 309 -10.48 -23.48 5.44
N LEU A 310 -10.43 -24.41 4.48
CA LEU A 310 -10.61 -24.13 3.05
C LEU A 310 -9.67 -23.03 2.55
N GLU A 311 -8.46 -22.91 3.13
CA GLU A 311 -7.46 -21.92 2.69
C GLU A 311 -6.61 -22.46 1.55
N TYR A 312 -6.22 -21.57 0.66
CA TYR A 312 -5.28 -21.85 -0.39
C TYR A 312 -4.09 -20.89 -0.29
N PHE A 313 -2.87 -21.43 -0.28
CA PHE A 313 -1.64 -20.66 -0.35
C PHE A 313 -0.93 -20.91 -1.69
N GLY A 314 -0.58 -19.84 -2.39
CA GLY A 314 0.05 -19.86 -3.70
C GLY A 314 0.09 -18.48 -4.35
N THR A 315 0.72 -18.37 -5.51
CA THR A 315 1.05 -17.08 -6.15
C THR A 315 -0.16 -16.26 -6.59
N ASN A 316 -1.29 -16.92 -6.88
CA ASN A 316 -2.57 -16.27 -7.19
C ASN A 316 -3.50 -16.18 -5.97
N SER A 317 -2.96 -16.41 -4.77
CA SER A 317 -3.75 -16.35 -3.56
C SER A 317 -3.80 -14.92 -3.01
N LYS A 318 -5.01 -14.49 -2.62
CA LYS A 318 -5.23 -13.22 -1.94
C LYS A 318 -6.00 -13.45 -0.65
N CYS A 319 -5.73 -12.59 0.32
CA CYS A 319 -6.46 -12.54 1.57
C CYS A 319 -7.85 -11.94 1.35
N LEU A 320 -8.86 -12.57 1.95
CA LEU A 320 -10.25 -12.10 1.97
C LEU A 320 -10.83 -12.25 3.38
N LYS A 321 -11.83 -11.41 3.68
CA LYS A 321 -12.68 -11.63 4.86
C LYS A 321 -13.56 -12.85 4.61
N SER A 322 -13.29 -13.92 5.34
CA SER A 322 -13.81 -15.26 5.05
C SER A 322 -13.97 -16.05 6.33
N THR A 323 -15.12 -16.70 6.50
CA THR A 323 -15.38 -17.69 7.55
C THR A 323 -15.38 -19.12 7.02
N ALA A 324 -14.96 -19.33 5.77
CA ALA A 324 -14.98 -20.62 5.08
C ALA A 324 -14.41 -21.77 5.94
N HIS A 325 -15.04 -22.94 5.98
CA HIS A 325 -14.53 -24.10 6.70
C HIS A 325 -15.18 -25.39 6.22
N GLN A 326 -14.54 -26.55 6.47
CA GLN A 326 -15.08 -27.86 6.09
C GLN A 326 -16.16 -28.38 7.06
N GLU A 327 -16.03 -28.12 8.37
CA GLU A 327 -16.99 -28.55 9.40
C GLU A 327 -17.14 -27.51 10.52
N LEU A 328 -18.28 -27.52 11.23
CA LEU A 328 -18.72 -26.61 12.31
C LEU A 328 -17.77 -26.60 13.54
N ASP A 329 -16.50 -26.27 13.35
CA ASP A 329 -15.59 -26.01 14.45
C ASP A 329 -15.81 -24.58 14.97
N THR A 330 -16.66 -24.49 15.98
CA THR A 330 -16.97 -23.24 16.71
C THR A 330 -15.77 -22.66 17.48
N SER A 331 -14.62 -23.37 17.54
CA SER A 331 -13.42 -22.91 18.24
C SER A 331 -12.62 -21.86 17.45
N TYR A 332 -12.71 -21.85 16.11
CA TYR A 332 -11.92 -20.95 15.26
C TYR A 332 -12.69 -19.69 14.85
N LYS A 333 -12.50 -18.62 15.63
CA LYS A 333 -13.12 -17.29 15.40
C LYS A 333 -12.38 -16.40 14.38
N SER A 334 -11.62 -16.98 13.44
CA SER A 334 -10.91 -16.18 12.43
C SER A 334 -11.83 -15.86 11.26
N ASN A 335 -11.94 -14.58 10.91
CA ASN A 335 -12.77 -14.09 9.80
C ASN A 335 -11.92 -13.73 8.58
N THR A 336 -10.73 -14.30 8.45
CA THR A 336 -9.72 -13.88 7.47
C THR A 336 -8.98 -15.10 6.94
N ARG A 337 -8.92 -15.27 5.61
CA ARG A 337 -8.35 -16.44 4.94
C ARG A 337 -7.70 -16.09 3.60
N CYS A 338 -6.70 -16.87 3.19
CA CYS A 338 -6.12 -16.82 1.85
C CYS A 338 -6.88 -17.75 0.89
N HIS A 339 -7.25 -17.24 -0.29
CA HIS A 339 -7.98 -18.00 -1.32
C HIS A 339 -7.37 -17.79 -2.71
N HIS A 340 -7.47 -18.79 -3.58
CA HIS A 340 -7.10 -18.65 -4.98
C HIS A 340 -8.04 -17.69 -5.70
N VAL A 341 -7.48 -16.61 -6.25
CA VAL A 341 -8.23 -15.50 -6.83
C VAL A 341 -7.78 -15.25 -8.27
N VAL A 342 -8.75 -15.11 -9.17
CA VAL A 342 -8.53 -14.66 -10.54
C VAL A 342 -9.40 -13.45 -10.82
N CYS A 343 -8.79 -12.34 -11.23
CA CYS A 343 -9.49 -11.12 -11.61
C CYS A 343 -9.76 -11.11 -13.12
N SER A 344 -10.93 -10.60 -13.53
CA SER A 344 -11.18 -10.35 -14.95
C SER A 344 -10.31 -9.18 -15.46
N PRO A 345 -9.86 -9.19 -16.73
CA PRO A 345 -8.98 -8.14 -17.26
C PRO A 345 -9.57 -6.72 -17.25
N ASP A 346 -10.90 -6.61 -17.23
CA ASP A 346 -11.66 -5.35 -17.16
C ASP A 346 -12.04 -4.94 -15.72
N TYR A 347 -11.63 -5.72 -14.72
CA TYR A 347 -11.90 -5.51 -13.28
C TYR A 347 -13.38 -5.55 -12.90
N THR A 348 -14.25 -6.17 -13.72
CA THR A 348 -15.68 -6.27 -13.44
C THR A 348 -16.06 -7.48 -12.61
N GLN A 349 -15.18 -8.49 -12.54
CA GLN A 349 -15.40 -9.74 -11.82
C GLN A 349 -14.15 -10.20 -11.06
N VAL A 350 -14.38 -10.77 -9.89
CA VAL A 350 -13.37 -11.50 -9.10
C VAL A 350 -13.87 -12.94 -8.93
N ILE A 351 -13.07 -13.91 -9.34
CA ILE A 351 -13.38 -15.33 -9.24
C ILE A 351 -12.56 -15.92 -8.12
N ILE A 352 -13.23 -16.40 -7.08
CA ILE A 352 -12.62 -17.07 -5.93
C ILE A 352 -12.79 -18.57 -6.12
N THR A 353 -11.71 -19.33 -6.09
CA THR A 353 -11.73 -20.78 -6.29
C THR A 353 -11.40 -21.50 -5.00
N ILE A 354 -12.34 -22.32 -4.52
CA ILE A 354 -12.15 -23.19 -3.36
C ILE A 354 -11.69 -24.56 -3.88
N THR A 355 -10.37 -24.75 -3.89
CA THR A 355 -9.73 -25.94 -4.49
C THR A 355 -10.16 -27.25 -3.81
N GLN A 356 -10.41 -27.20 -2.50
CA GLN A 356 -10.78 -28.34 -1.67
C GLN A 356 -12.22 -28.82 -1.91
N LEU A 357 -13.08 -27.99 -2.54
CA LEU A 357 -14.47 -28.33 -2.85
C LEU A 357 -14.65 -28.53 -4.35
N ASN A 358 -13.90 -29.47 -4.95
CA ASN A 358 -13.92 -29.76 -6.39
C ASN A 358 -13.74 -28.51 -7.26
N ASN A 359 -12.82 -27.61 -6.88
CA ASN A 359 -12.59 -26.33 -7.54
C ASN A 359 -13.86 -25.46 -7.69
N LYS A 360 -14.72 -25.45 -6.66
CA LYS A 360 -15.91 -24.60 -6.61
C LYS A 360 -15.51 -23.15 -6.84
N LYS A 361 -16.20 -22.49 -7.77
CA LYS A 361 -15.99 -21.08 -8.10
C LYS A 361 -17.10 -20.23 -7.51
N LEU A 362 -16.71 -19.19 -6.79
CA LEU A 362 -17.58 -18.11 -6.35
C LEU A 362 -17.28 -16.89 -7.22
N ILE A 363 -18.32 -16.31 -7.83
CA ILE A 363 -18.18 -15.22 -8.79
C ILE A 363 -18.68 -13.92 -8.16
N CYS A 364 -17.73 -13.08 -7.77
CA CYS A 364 -17.98 -11.72 -7.30
C CYS A 364 -18.12 -10.79 -8.51
N THR A 365 -19.36 -10.57 -8.95
CA THR A 365 -19.70 -9.52 -9.92
C THR A 365 -20.02 -8.20 -9.21
N LYS A 366 -20.02 -7.06 -9.91
CA LYS A 366 -20.28 -5.72 -9.35
C LYS A 366 -21.48 -5.62 -8.38
N GLN A 367 -22.57 -6.36 -8.60
CA GLN A 367 -23.74 -6.40 -7.70
C GLN A 367 -23.47 -7.01 -6.32
N TYR A 368 -22.39 -7.77 -6.16
CA TYR A 368 -21.93 -8.44 -4.94
C TYR A 368 -20.77 -7.71 -4.24
N GLN A 369 -20.32 -6.56 -4.76
CA GLN A 369 -19.23 -5.79 -4.15
C GLN A 369 -19.52 -5.45 -2.67
N GLY A 370 -18.59 -5.80 -1.78
CA GLY A 370 -18.75 -5.67 -0.32
C GLY A 370 -19.78 -6.58 0.35
N LYS A 371 -20.44 -7.47 -0.43
CA LYS A 371 -21.44 -8.40 0.10
C LYS A 371 -20.83 -9.76 0.41
N GLU A 372 -21.43 -10.46 1.36
CA GLU A 372 -21.13 -11.86 1.62
C GLU A 372 -21.78 -12.76 0.57
N ILE A 373 -21.05 -13.83 0.25
CA ILE A 373 -21.52 -14.94 -0.58
C ILE A 373 -21.28 -16.22 0.23
N ASP A 374 -22.32 -17.06 0.32
CA ASP A 374 -22.20 -18.37 0.93
C ASP A 374 -21.18 -19.22 0.16
N VAL A 375 -20.29 -19.90 0.89
CA VAL A 375 -19.35 -20.84 0.27
C VAL A 375 -20.11 -21.97 -0.44
N MET A 376 -21.22 -22.39 0.17
CA MET A 376 -22.17 -23.35 -0.36
C MET A 376 -23.60 -22.82 -0.14
N GLU A 377 -24.31 -22.58 -1.24
CA GLU A 377 -25.67 -22.03 -1.21
C GLU A 377 -26.61 -22.90 -0.36
N GLY A 378 -27.28 -22.27 0.61
CA GLY A 378 -28.18 -22.95 1.54
C GLY A 378 -27.49 -23.82 2.60
N GLN A 379 -26.16 -23.74 2.72
CA GLN A 379 -25.36 -24.53 3.65
C GLN A 379 -24.46 -23.62 4.52
N PRO A 380 -25.03 -22.97 5.54
CA PRO A 380 -24.31 -22.00 6.38
C PRO A 380 -23.14 -22.62 7.17
N GLN A 381 -23.10 -23.95 7.30
CA GLN A 381 -22.02 -24.69 7.94
C GLN A 381 -20.71 -24.70 7.14
N PHE A 382 -20.67 -24.14 5.93
CA PHE A 382 -19.41 -23.90 5.22
C PHE A 382 -18.93 -22.46 5.37
N GLY A 383 -19.70 -21.60 6.05
CA GLY A 383 -19.43 -20.18 6.18
C GLY A 383 -19.65 -19.39 4.89
N TYR A 384 -19.11 -18.18 4.87
CA TYR A 384 -19.25 -17.21 3.79
C TYR A 384 -17.92 -16.53 3.48
N ILE A 385 -17.86 -15.86 2.33
CA ILE A 385 -16.74 -15.02 1.91
C ILE A 385 -17.29 -13.66 1.48
N TYR A 386 -16.67 -12.58 1.93
CA TYR A 386 -16.98 -11.25 1.43
C TYR A 386 -16.26 -10.99 0.11
N CYS A 387 -17.01 -10.56 -0.89
CA CYS A 387 -16.41 -10.00 -2.09
C CYS A 387 -15.70 -8.68 -1.77
N PRO A 388 -14.58 -8.36 -2.45
CA PRO A 388 -13.84 -7.13 -2.18
C PRO A 388 -14.69 -5.88 -2.36
N ASP A 389 -14.41 -4.83 -1.57
CA ASP A 389 -15.15 -3.57 -1.64
C ASP A 389 -14.77 -2.72 -2.86
N ASN A 390 -13.62 -2.98 -3.49
CA ASN A 390 -13.16 -2.28 -4.69
C ASN A 390 -12.35 -3.25 -5.57
N TYR A 391 -12.97 -3.75 -6.64
CA TYR A 391 -12.34 -4.75 -7.50
C TYR A 391 -11.14 -4.20 -8.25
N ARG A 392 -11.19 -2.93 -8.67
CA ARG A 392 -10.06 -2.29 -9.33
C ARG A 392 -8.87 -2.29 -8.37
N GLU A 393 -9.00 -1.73 -7.19
CA GLU A 393 -7.90 -1.66 -6.21
C GLU A 393 -7.38 -3.05 -5.81
N PHE A 394 -8.30 -3.97 -5.52
CA PHE A 394 -7.97 -5.35 -5.15
C PHE A 394 -7.19 -6.10 -6.25
N CYS A 395 -7.52 -5.85 -7.52
CA CYS A 395 -6.93 -6.51 -8.68
C CYS A 395 -5.83 -5.71 -9.41
N SER A 396 -5.66 -4.42 -9.11
CA SER A 396 -4.66 -3.55 -9.77
C SER A 396 -3.25 -3.73 -9.21
N GLN A 397 -3.10 -4.50 -8.14
CA GLN A 397 -1.79 -4.81 -7.61
C GLN A 397 -1.01 -5.68 -8.59
N THR A 398 0.26 -5.32 -8.76
CA THR A 398 1.15 -6.10 -9.61
C THR A 398 1.29 -7.52 -9.03
N PRO A 399 0.95 -8.57 -9.79
CA PRO A 399 1.12 -9.93 -9.32
C PRO A 399 2.58 -10.20 -8.97
N GLU A 400 2.83 -10.98 -7.92
CA GLU A 400 4.17 -11.49 -7.64
C GLU A 400 4.54 -12.54 -8.71
N CYS A 401 5.82 -12.60 -9.08
CA CYS A 401 6.24 -13.60 -10.04
C CYS A 401 6.19 -15.01 -9.44
N PRO A 402 5.73 -16.01 -10.22
CA PRO A 402 5.75 -17.40 -9.80
C PRO A 402 7.12 -17.83 -9.26
N ASN A 403 7.15 -18.38 -8.04
CA ASN A 403 8.35 -18.82 -7.33
C ASN A 403 9.52 -17.81 -7.36
N HIS A 404 9.24 -16.52 -7.46
CA HIS A 404 10.25 -15.46 -7.66
C HIS A 404 11.26 -15.81 -8.76
N CYS A 405 10.75 -16.34 -9.88
CA CYS A 405 11.54 -16.74 -11.04
C CYS A 405 12.60 -17.80 -10.72
N SER A 406 12.34 -18.64 -9.71
CA SER A 406 13.20 -19.75 -9.28
C SER A 406 14.66 -19.36 -9.09
N ARG A 407 14.91 -18.07 -8.79
CA ARG A 407 16.24 -17.47 -8.65
C ARG A 407 17.10 -17.54 -9.92
N LYS A 408 16.46 -17.77 -11.07
CA LYS A 408 17.05 -17.95 -12.42
C LYS A 408 16.51 -16.94 -13.42
N GLY A 409 15.99 -15.83 -12.92
CA GLY A 409 15.39 -14.79 -13.73
C GLY A 409 15.08 -13.55 -12.89
N ILE A 410 14.59 -12.52 -13.56
CA ILE A 410 14.11 -11.29 -12.92
C ILE A 410 12.60 -11.19 -13.07
N CYS A 411 11.93 -10.67 -12.04
CA CYS A 411 10.50 -10.45 -12.06
C CYS A 411 10.16 -9.09 -12.68
N LEU A 412 9.37 -9.08 -13.77
CA LEU A 412 8.84 -7.88 -14.40
C LEU A 412 7.32 -8.05 -14.59
N PHE A 413 6.50 -7.25 -13.89
CA PHE A 413 5.01 -7.30 -13.94
C PHE A 413 4.40 -8.67 -13.64
N GLY A 414 4.91 -9.39 -12.65
CA GLY A 414 4.42 -10.72 -12.32
C GLY A 414 4.80 -11.79 -13.35
N GLN A 415 5.68 -11.47 -14.30
CA GLN A 415 6.23 -12.42 -15.26
C GLN A 415 7.74 -12.50 -15.16
N CYS A 416 8.25 -13.72 -15.30
CA CYS A 416 9.67 -13.98 -15.20
C CYS A 416 10.38 -13.77 -16.53
N ARG A 417 11.50 -13.05 -16.48
CA ARG A 417 12.49 -13.05 -17.56
C ARG A 417 13.63 -13.96 -17.17
N CYS A 418 13.66 -15.13 -17.78
CA CYS A 418 14.64 -16.14 -17.46
C CYS A 418 16.01 -15.81 -18.01
N GLN A 419 17.01 -16.19 -17.24
CA GLN A 419 18.41 -16.16 -17.68
C GLN A 419 18.64 -17.24 -18.72
N SER A 420 19.69 -17.04 -19.53
CA SER A 420 20.07 -17.99 -20.57
C SER A 420 20.25 -19.40 -20.01
N GLY A 421 19.65 -20.40 -20.67
CA GLY A 421 19.61 -21.79 -20.22
C GLY A 421 18.40 -22.17 -19.37
N TRP A 422 17.56 -21.20 -18.99
CA TRP A 422 16.33 -21.44 -18.21
C TRP A 422 15.10 -20.85 -18.89
N SER A 423 13.95 -21.50 -18.67
CA SER A 423 12.67 -21.14 -19.26
C SER A 423 11.50 -21.55 -18.35
N GLY A 424 10.27 -21.31 -18.79
CA GLY A 424 9.05 -21.57 -18.03
C GLY A 424 8.58 -20.34 -17.25
N SER A 425 7.34 -20.41 -16.74
CA SER A 425 6.65 -19.27 -16.12
C SER A 425 7.35 -18.76 -14.86
N ASP A 426 8.14 -19.62 -14.22
CA ASP A 426 8.95 -19.35 -13.04
C ASP A 426 10.45 -19.60 -13.26
N CYS A 427 10.91 -19.78 -14.50
CA CYS A 427 12.30 -20.10 -14.84
C CYS A 427 12.87 -21.40 -14.24
N ASN A 428 12.02 -22.38 -13.90
CA ASN A 428 12.49 -23.67 -13.38
C ASN A 428 12.79 -24.72 -14.48
N VAL A 429 12.43 -24.45 -15.74
CA VAL A 429 12.62 -25.40 -16.84
C VAL A 429 14.01 -25.25 -17.45
N ASP A 430 14.80 -26.32 -17.41
CA ASP A 430 16.11 -26.40 -18.07
C ASP A 430 15.90 -26.46 -19.59
N GLU A 431 16.41 -25.47 -20.33
CA GLU A 431 16.27 -25.41 -21.79
C GLU A 431 16.92 -26.62 -22.50
N LYS A 432 17.84 -27.33 -21.85
CA LYS A 432 18.38 -28.59 -22.40
C LYS A 432 17.36 -29.72 -22.39
N LYS A 433 16.39 -29.68 -21.48
CA LYS A 433 15.33 -30.69 -21.35
C LYS A 433 14.10 -30.35 -22.18
N CYS A 434 13.78 -29.06 -22.27
CA CYS A 434 12.73 -28.55 -23.14
C CYS A 434 13.28 -27.36 -23.93
N PRO A 435 13.83 -27.58 -25.14
CA PRO A 435 14.42 -26.50 -25.93
C PRO A 435 13.38 -25.55 -26.54
N TYR A 436 12.13 -26.01 -26.61
CA TYR A 436 10.99 -25.33 -27.23
C TYR A 436 10.13 -24.60 -26.20
N TYR A 437 8.82 -24.87 -26.13
CA TYR A 437 7.86 -24.12 -25.30
C TYR A 437 7.16 -25.00 -24.27
N THR A 438 6.74 -24.42 -23.16
CA THR A 438 5.82 -25.06 -22.19
C THR A 438 4.43 -24.41 -22.22
N LEU A 439 3.42 -25.15 -21.77
CA LEU A 439 2.07 -24.60 -21.64
C LEU A 439 1.90 -23.95 -20.27
N GLU A 440 1.25 -22.78 -20.23
CA GLU A 440 0.93 -22.10 -18.96
C GLU A 440 0.09 -22.97 -18.02
N GLU A 441 -0.79 -23.79 -18.59
CA GLU A 441 -1.74 -24.65 -17.87
C GLU A 441 -1.13 -26.01 -17.49
N ASP A 442 -0.01 -26.37 -18.11
CA ASP A 442 0.75 -27.59 -17.83
C ASP A 442 2.26 -27.34 -18.06
N PRO A 443 2.96 -26.77 -17.05
CA PRO A 443 4.37 -26.40 -17.18
C PRO A 443 5.33 -27.56 -17.42
N GLN A 444 4.88 -28.82 -17.21
CA GLN A 444 5.69 -30.02 -17.45
C GLN A 444 5.62 -30.49 -18.91
N ARG A 445 4.64 -30.01 -19.67
CA ARG A 445 4.44 -30.41 -21.07
C ARG A 445 5.24 -29.50 -22.00
N CYS A 446 6.29 -30.06 -22.60
CA CYS A 446 7.06 -29.42 -23.66
C CYS A 446 6.37 -29.60 -25.02
N VAL A 447 6.25 -28.52 -25.79
CA VAL A 447 5.67 -28.50 -27.14
C VAL A 447 6.59 -27.73 -28.09
N GLU A 448 6.75 -28.24 -29.32
CA GLU A 448 7.62 -27.58 -30.31
C GLU A 448 7.04 -26.26 -30.83
N GLN A 449 5.71 -26.16 -30.86
CA GLN A 449 4.97 -24.97 -31.28
C GLN A 449 3.80 -24.74 -30.33
N CYS A 450 3.50 -23.47 -30.09
CA CYS A 450 2.36 -23.13 -29.26
C CYS A 450 1.03 -23.55 -29.92
N PRO A 451 0.07 -24.08 -29.14
CA PRO A 451 -1.26 -24.41 -29.64
C PRO A 451 -1.96 -23.20 -30.26
N ILE A 452 -2.93 -23.46 -31.13
CA ILE A 452 -3.72 -22.41 -31.81
C ILE A 452 -4.31 -21.45 -30.77
N GLY A 453 -4.12 -20.15 -30.99
CA GLY A 453 -4.59 -19.08 -30.09
C GLY A 453 -3.63 -18.74 -28.95
N LYS A 454 -2.47 -19.40 -28.84
CA LYS A 454 -1.39 -19.05 -27.90
C LYS A 454 -0.15 -18.55 -28.67
N LEU A 455 0.61 -17.65 -28.05
CA LEU A 455 1.76 -16.93 -28.57
C LEU A 455 3.04 -17.38 -27.86
N GLU A 456 4.16 -17.34 -28.60
CA GLU A 456 5.50 -17.64 -28.11
C GLU A 456 6.05 -16.47 -27.28
N ASN A 457 6.06 -16.62 -25.96
CA ASN A 457 6.57 -15.60 -25.06
C ASN A 457 8.09 -15.76 -24.83
N PRO A 458 8.80 -14.70 -24.39
CA PRO A 458 10.26 -14.75 -24.24
C PRO A 458 10.78 -15.67 -23.14
N ASP A 459 9.94 -16.06 -22.20
CA ASP A 459 10.22 -17.10 -21.19
C ASP A 459 9.90 -18.53 -21.70
N LYS A 460 9.60 -18.65 -23.00
CA LYS A 460 9.19 -19.87 -23.70
C LYS A 460 7.93 -20.52 -23.12
N VAL A 461 6.99 -19.70 -22.64
CA VAL A 461 5.65 -20.18 -22.25
C VAL A 461 4.61 -19.75 -23.29
N CYS A 462 3.72 -20.67 -23.64
CA CYS A 462 2.60 -20.39 -24.53
C CYS A 462 1.46 -19.68 -23.79
N ARG A 463 1.19 -18.40 -24.11
CA ARG A 463 0.13 -17.57 -23.51
C ARG A 463 -0.77 -16.92 -24.54
N SER A 464 -1.94 -16.44 -24.16
CA SER A 464 -2.87 -15.76 -25.08
C SER A 464 -2.42 -14.35 -25.49
N ASN A 465 -1.48 -13.74 -24.76
CA ASN A 465 -0.99 -12.39 -24.97
C ASN A 465 0.51 -12.28 -24.71
N CYS A 466 1.13 -11.21 -25.24
CA CYS A 466 2.49 -10.83 -24.88
C CYS A 466 2.53 -10.09 -23.52
N PRO A 467 3.69 -10.09 -22.85
CA PRO A 467 3.93 -9.31 -21.64
C PRO A 467 3.78 -7.81 -21.88
N ASN A 468 3.47 -7.03 -20.83
CA ASN A 468 3.55 -5.57 -20.90
C ASN A 468 4.94 -5.11 -21.34
N GLY A 469 5.00 -3.99 -22.06
CA GLY A 469 6.22 -3.52 -22.73
C GLY A 469 6.59 -4.29 -23.99
N LEU A 470 5.87 -5.37 -24.36
CA LEU A 470 6.06 -6.12 -25.60
C LEU A 470 4.78 -6.21 -26.44
N TYR A 471 4.94 -6.40 -27.75
CA TYR A 471 3.86 -6.72 -28.69
C TYR A 471 4.23 -7.95 -29.52
N PHE A 472 3.24 -8.65 -30.05
CA PHE A 472 3.49 -9.79 -30.92
C PHE A 472 3.83 -9.33 -32.34
N SER A 473 5.04 -9.65 -32.80
CA SER A 473 5.45 -9.39 -34.17
C SER A 473 5.16 -10.61 -35.03
N TYR A 474 4.24 -10.48 -35.98
CA TYR A 474 3.94 -11.54 -36.95
C TYR A 474 5.12 -11.86 -37.88
N LEU A 475 6.07 -10.93 -38.04
CA LEU A 475 7.26 -11.12 -38.86
C LEU A 475 8.28 -12.05 -38.17
N SER A 476 8.55 -11.82 -36.89
CA SER A 476 9.49 -12.67 -36.12
C SER A 476 8.81 -13.83 -35.40
N ARG A 477 7.46 -13.86 -35.40
CA ARG A 477 6.61 -14.78 -34.60
C ARG A 477 6.93 -14.77 -33.10
N GLN A 478 7.40 -13.63 -32.58
CA GLN A 478 7.83 -13.50 -31.19
C GLN A 478 7.32 -12.19 -30.58
N CYS A 479 7.25 -12.13 -29.25
CA CYS A 479 6.99 -10.89 -28.52
C CYS A 479 8.23 -9.98 -28.53
N VAL A 480 8.12 -8.79 -29.12
CA VAL A 480 9.19 -7.80 -29.32
C VAL A 480 8.88 -6.51 -28.56
N GLU A 481 9.92 -5.75 -28.19
CA GLU A 481 9.80 -4.53 -27.39
C GLU A 481 8.96 -3.43 -28.05
N CYS A 482 8.15 -2.78 -27.22
CA CYS A 482 7.47 -1.54 -27.55
C CYS A 482 8.44 -0.37 -27.64
N ASN A 483 7.99 0.72 -28.26
CA ASN A 483 8.66 2.00 -28.07
C ASN A 483 8.68 2.35 -26.57
N THR A 484 9.79 2.92 -26.08
CA THR A 484 9.98 3.19 -24.64
C THR A 484 9.05 4.25 -24.07
N GLN A 485 8.32 4.97 -24.93
CA GLN A 485 7.27 5.90 -24.52
C GLN A 485 5.92 5.20 -24.28
N CYS A 486 5.76 3.94 -24.73
CA CYS A 486 4.54 3.15 -24.55
C CYS A 486 4.72 2.11 -23.43
N LEU A 487 3.69 1.94 -22.59
CA LEU A 487 3.57 0.79 -21.68
C LEU A 487 3.02 -0.45 -22.41
N ARG A 488 2.14 -0.24 -23.38
CA ARG A 488 1.59 -1.27 -24.28
C ARG A 488 1.54 -0.72 -25.69
N CYS A 489 1.72 -1.58 -26.69
CA CYS A 489 1.74 -1.17 -28.08
C CYS A 489 1.19 -2.27 -29.00
N SER A 490 0.77 -1.88 -30.20
CA SER A 490 0.44 -2.78 -31.31
C SER A 490 1.61 -2.96 -32.28
N GLY A 491 2.69 -2.20 -32.09
CA GLY A 491 3.89 -2.22 -32.93
C GLY A 491 5.03 -1.38 -32.34
N PRO A 492 6.20 -1.38 -32.99
CA PRO A 492 7.42 -0.78 -32.44
C PRO A 492 7.46 0.74 -32.59
N SER A 493 6.57 1.33 -33.40
CA SER A 493 6.55 2.77 -33.65
C SER A 493 5.95 3.54 -32.48
N LYS A 494 6.43 4.78 -32.28
CA LYS A 494 5.89 5.73 -31.30
C LYS A 494 4.40 6.10 -31.53
N ASN A 495 3.85 5.79 -32.70
CA ASN A 495 2.45 6.01 -33.08
C ASN A 495 1.56 4.77 -32.93
N GLN A 496 2.12 3.68 -32.40
CA GLN A 496 1.43 2.41 -32.20
C GLN A 496 1.27 2.10 -30.70
N CYS A 497 1.32 3.11 -29.84
CA CYS A 497 1.04 2.95 -28.42
C CYS A 497 -0.45 2.63 -28.20
N LEU A 498 -0.70 1.73 -27.26
CA LEU A 498 -2.02 1.40 -26.73
C LEU A 498 -2.19 1.89 -25.30
N GLU A 499 -1.08 2.10 -24.58
CA GLU A 499 -1.04 2.67 -23.25
C GLU A 499 0.26 3.46 -23.08
N CYS A 500 0.19 4.60 -22.40
CA CYS A 500 1.30 5.52 -22.21
C CYS A 500 1.81 5.50 -20.76
N GLY A 501 3.06 5.93 -20.58
CA GLY A 501 3.62 6.17 -19.25
C GLY A 501 2.72 7.09 -18.39
N PHE A 502 2.83 6.96 -17.08
CA PHE A 502 2.03 7.58 -16.04
C PHE A 502 1.86 9.08 -16.23
N LEU A 503 2.89 9.83 -16.63
CA LEU A 503 2.79 11.28 -16.84
C LEU A 503 2.29 11.69 -18.24
N LYS A 504 2.09 10.73 -19.15
CA LYS A 504 1.68 10.99 -20.53
C LYS A 504 0.24 10.57 -20.76
N TYR A 505 -0.30 11.04 -21.88
CA TYR A 505 -1.65 10.77 -22.32
C TYR A 505 -1.62 10.11 -23.69
N LEU A 506 -2.48 9.12 -23.91
CA LEU A 506 -2.62 8.45 -25.20
C LEU A 506 -3.49 9.29 -26.14
N GLU A 507 -2.94 9.73 -27.26
CA GLU A 507 -3.62 10.50 -28.30
C GLU A 507 -3.40 9.82 -29.66
N GLU A 508 -4.45 9.28 -30.28
CA GLU A 508 -4.39 8.63 -31.61
C GLU A 508 -3.19 7.66 -31.80
N GLY A 509 -2.88 6.87 -30.78
CA GLY A 509 -1.76 5.91 -30.80
C GLY A 509 -0.39 6.48 -30.42
N GLN A 510 -0.29 7.77 -30.08
CA GLN A 510 0.91 8.44 -29.61
C GLN A 510 0.82 8.81 -28.14
N CYS A 511 1.96 8.89 -27.46
CA CYS A 511 2.04 9.38 -26.09
C CYS A 511 2.46 10.85 -26.05
N VAL A 512 1.53 11.72 -25.64
CA VAL A 512 1.70 13.17 -25.58
C VAL A 512 1.73 13.67 -24.13
N ASN A 513 2.40 14.79 -23.88
CA ASN A 513 2.46 15.39 -22.53
C ASN A 513 1.21 16.23 -22.21
N GLN A 514 0.49 16.66 -23.23
CA GLN A 514 -0.75 17.43 -23.15
C GLN A 514 -1.57 17.11 -24.40
N CYS A 515 -2.90 17.10 -24.28
CA CYS A 515 -3.75 16.84 -25.43
C CYS A 515 -3.65 17.98 -26.45
N SER A 516 -3.62 17.64 -27.74
CA SER A 516 -3.59 18.59 -28.85
C SER A 516 -4.88 19.42 -28.92
N ASN A 517 -4.82 20.57 -29.60
CA ASN A 517 -6.00 21.39 -29.85
C ASN A 517 -7.08 20.54 -30.57
N ASN A 518 -8.30 20.49 -30.00
CA ASN A 518 -9.45 19.64 -30.37
C ASN A 518 -9.52 18.24 -29.74
N PHE A 519 -8.57 17.91 -28.86
CA PHE A 519 -8.63 16.72 -28.01
C PHE A 519 -8.85 17.12 -26.56
N ILE A 520 -9.55 16.27 -25.81
CA ILE A 520 -9.77 16.47 -24.37
C ILE A 520 -9.25 15.27 -23.58
N LEU A 521 -8.78 15.53 -22.37
CA LEU A 521 -8.29 14.48 -21.48
C LEU A 521 -9.45 13.76 -20.79
N VAL A 522 -9.52 12.44 -20.97
CA VAL A 522 -10.51 11.54 -20.35
C VAL A 522 -9.77 10.56 -19.42
N ASN A 523 -10.35 10.33 -18.23
CA ASN A 523 -9.83 9.42 -17.20
C ASN A 523 -8.35 9.64 -16.84
N GLN A 524 -7.84 10.87 -17.00
CA GLN A 524 -6.44 11.26 -16.79
C GLN A 524 -5.39 10.44 -17.58
N ARG A 525 -5.81 9.72 -18.63
CA ARG A 525 -4.94 8.79 -19.38
C ARG A 525 -5.07 8.89 -20.90
N LYS A 526 -6.21 9.32 -21.46
CA LYS A 526 -6.44 9.31 -22.91
C LYS A 526 -6.95 10.66 -23.41
N CYS A 527 -6.37 11.15 -24.49
CA CYS A 527 -6.87 12.29 -25.25
C CYS A 527 -7.86 11.76 -26.30
N VAL A 528 -9.11 12.23 -26.25
CA VAL A 528 -10.15 11.83 -27.22
C VAL A 528 -10.55 13.01 -28.09
N LYS A 529 -10.76 12.73 -29.38
CA LYS A 529 -11.12 13.75 -30.38
C LYS A 529 -12.55 14.21 -30.15
N SER A 530 -12.72 15.51 -30.00
CA SER A 530 -13.98 16.15 -29.68
C SER A 530 -14.68 16.63 -30.96
N VAL A 531 -15.91 16.16 -31.23
CA VAL A 531 -16.75 16.59 -32.38
C VAL A 531 -18.04 17.26 -31.89
N ASN A 532 -18.60 18.16 -32.70
CA ASN A 532 -19.79 18.95 -32.33
C ASN A 532 -21.10 18.39 -32.91
N GLN A 533 -21.05 17.33 -33.75
CA GLN A 533 -22.22 16.83 -34.49
C GLN A 533 -22.56 15.38 -34.11
N GLY A 534 -23.83 15.14 -33.77
CA GLY A 534 -24.37 13.82 -33.44
C GLY A 534 -24.17 13.39 -31.98
N CYS A 535 -23.90 14.34 -31.08
CA CYS A 535 -23.79 14.10 -29.64
C CYS A 535 -25.15 13.98 -28.94
N GLU A 536 -25.17 13.41 -27.73
CA GLU A 536 -26.36 13.44 -26.85
C GLU A 536 -26.84 14.89 -26.62
N GLN A 537 -28.12 15.07 -26.30
CA GLN A 537 -28.79 16.38 -26.35
C GLN A 537 -28.16 17.45 -25.45
N GLU A 538 -27.62 17.05 -24.29
CA GLU A 538 -26.99 17.90 -23.27
C GLU A 538 -25.50 18.16 -23.60
N CYS A 539 -24.98 17.49 -24.62
CA CYS A 539 -23.59 17.49 -25.00
C CYS A 539 -23.33 18.46 -26.17
N GLU A 540 -22.45 19.44 -25.96
CA GLU A 540 -22.02 20.38 -27.02
C GLU A 540 -20.99 19.70 -27.92
N LYS A 541 -20.07 18.96 -27.30
CA LYS A 541 -19.05 18.20 -28.01
C LYS A 541 -18.86 16.82 -27.40
N CYS A 542 -18.75 15.78 -28.20
CA CYS A 542 -18.62 14.40 -27.77
C CYS A 542 -17.44 13.71 -28.46
N ASP A 543 -17.10 12.53 -27.95
CA ASP A 543 -16.14 11.62 -28.55
C ASP A 543 -16.55 11.27 -29.99
N SER A 544 -15.61 11.40 -30.92
CA SER A 544 -15.87 11.18 -32.35
C SER A 544 -16.24 9.73 -32.70
N GLU A 545 -15.81 8.74 -31.92
CA GLU A 545 -16.09 7.32 -32.18
C GLU A 545 -17.44 6.88 -31.61
N ASN A 546 -17.67 7.11 -30.31
CA ASN A 546 -18.85 6.58 -29.63
C ASN A 546 -20.01 7.58 -29.55
N LYS A 547 -19.75 8.90 -29.66
CA LYS A 547 -20.72 10.02 -29.56
C LYS A 547 -21.57 10.08 -28.27
N VAL A 548 -21.50 9.04 -27.43
CA VAL A 548 -22.15 8.90 -26.11
C VAL A 548 -21.32 9.53 -25.01
N ILE A 549 -19.99 9.47 -25.13
CA ILE A 549 -19.07 10.10 -24.18
C ILE A 549 -18.99 11.58 -24.53
N CYS A 550 -19.65 12.40 -23.72
CA CYS A 550 -19.52 13.83 -23.81
C CYS A 550 -18.16 14.33 -23.35
N THR A 551 -17.71 15.39 -24.01
CA THR A 551 -16.38 15.99 -23.86
C THR A 551 -16.45 17.48 -23.53
N LYS A 552 -17.56 18.13 -23.88
CA LYS A 552 -17.94 19.47 -23.45
C LYS A 552 -19.46 19.53 -23.39
N CYS A 553 -19.98 19.92 -22.23
CA CYS A 553 -21.41 20.10 -22.06
C CYS A 553 -21.87 21.43 -22.64
N LYS A 554 -23.13 21.48 -23.08
CA LYS A 554 -23.77 22.75 -23.43
C LYS A 554 -23.85 23.63 -22.19
N ASP A 555 -23.98 24.94 -22.40
CA ASP A 555 -24.17 25.88 -21.30
C ASP A 555 -25.28 25.39 -20.35
N GLN A 556 -25.04 25.51 -19.04
CA GLN A 556 -25.88 25.03 -17.92
C GLN A 556 -25.77 23.55 -17.54
N TYR A 557 -25.01 22.75 -18.28
CA TYR A 557 -24.73 21.35 -17.94
C TYR A 557 -23.26 21.15 -17.53
N PHE A 558 -23.02 20.13 -16.70
CA PHE A 558 -21.73 19.84 -16.09
C PHE A 558 -21.25 18.44 -16.48
N LEU A 559 -19.98 18.33 -16.86
CA LEU A 559 -19.40 17.06 -17.30
C LEU A 559 -19.07 16.18 -16.08
N ASN A 560 -19.73 15.03 -15.97
CA ASN A 560 -19.34 13.97 -15.05
C ASN A 560 -18.10 13.26 -15.59
N LEU A 561 -16.95 13.51 -14.98
CA LEU A 561 -15.65 12.99 -15.44
C LEU A 561 -15.53 11.46 -15.34
N ASN A 562 -16.36 10.80 -14.51
CA ASN A 562 -16.34 9.36 -14.32
C ASN A 562 -17.14 8.61 -15.39
N THR A 563 -18.26 9.19 -15.83
CA THR A 563 -19.16 8.57 -16.82
C THR A 563 -19.04 9.17 -18.21
N GLY A 564 -18.43 10.35 -18.32
CA GLY A 564 -18.38 11.13 -19.55
C GLY A 564 -19.76 11.67 -19.95
N LYS A 565 -20.73 11.80 -19.05
CA LYS A 565 -22.06 12.33 -19.38
C LYS A 565 -22.25 13.75 -18.87
N CYS A 566 -23.04 14.52 -19.58
CA CYS A 566 -23.50 15.83 -19.12
C CYS A 566 -24.71 15.66 -18.22
N VAL A 567 -24.64 16.27 -17.06
CA VAL A 567 -25.70 16.24 -16.06
C VAL A 567 -26.05 17.67 -15.65
N ALA A 568 -27.28 17.88 -15.17
CA ALA A 568 -27.63 19.18 -14.60
C ALA A 568 -26.83 19.42 -13.31
N ALA A 569 -26.77 20.68 -12.84
CA ALA A 569 -26.03 21.00 -11.62
C ALA A 569 -26.50 20.20 -10.39
N SER A 570 -27.79 19.88 -10.32
CA SER A 570 -28.40 19.06 -9.26
C SER A 570 -28.03 17.57 -9.33
N ASP A 571 -27.57 17.13 -10.50
CA ASP A 571 -27.42 15.71 -10.85
C ASP A 571 -25.94 15.31 -10.92
N CYS A 572 -25.03 16.19 -10.48
CA CYS A 572 -23.64 15.80 -10.25
C CYS A 572 -23.60 14.64 -9.25
N PRO A 573 -22.78 13.61 -9.51
CA PRO A 573 -22.72 12.41 -8.67
C PRO A 573 -22.34 12.77 -7.23
N GLN A 574 -22.70 11.90 -6.28
CA GLN A 574 -22.30 12.06 -4.89
C GLN A 574 -20.78 12.27 -4.78
N GLU A 575 -20.38 13.08 -3.79
CA GLU A 575 -19.01 13.54 -3.55
C GLU A 575 -18.46 14.51 -4.62
N THR A 576 -19.32 15.06 -5.48
CA THR A 576 -18.94 16.08 -6.46
C THR A 576 -19.90 17.28 -6.45
N PHE A 577 -19.47 18.41 -7.02
CA PHE A 577 -20.29 19.59 -7.23
C PHE A 577 -20.10 20.18 -8.62
N ALA A 578 -21.10 20.94 -9.05
CA ALA A 578 -21.11 21.64 -10.31
C ALA A 578 -20.16 22.85 -10.29
N ASN A 579 -18.93 22.69 -10.81
CA ASN A 579 -17.99 23.80 -10.93
C ASN A 579 -18.29 24.63 -12.19
N LYS A 580 -18.71 25.89 -11.98
CA LYS A 580 -19.08 26.83 -13.04
C LYS A 580 -17.89 27.44 -13.79
N GLU A 581 -16.67 27.32 -13.27
CA GLU A 581 -15.46 27.84 -13.93
C GLU A 581 -15.02 26.95 -15.10
N ASN A 582 -15.19 25.63 -14.95
CA ASN A 582 -14.76 24.64 -15.93
C ASN A 582 -15.91 23.76 -16.47
N ASN A 583 -17.15 23.99 -16.01
CA ASN A 583 -18.35 23.23 -16.36
C ASN A 583 -18.19 21.71 -16.16
N THR A 584 -17.55 21.30 -15.07
CA THR A 584 -17.39 19.88 -14.69
C THR A 584 -18.00 19.59 -13.33
N CYS A 585 -18.40 18.33 -13.11
CA CYS A 585 -18.66 17.84 -11.75
C CYS A 585 -17.32 17.56 -11.08
N GLN A 586 -16.85 18.52 -10.29
CA GLN A 586 -15.58 18.44 -9.60
C GLN A 586 -15.77 17.79 -8.23
N ILE A 587 -14.81 16.95 -7.82
CA ILE A 587 -14.83 16.29 -6.52
C ILE A 587 -14.83 17.34 -5.40
N CYS A 588 -15.64 17.10 -4.38
CA CYS A 588 -15.62 17.83 -3.13
C CYS A 588 -14.31 17.53 -2.40
N GLU A 589 -13.43 18.52 -2.28
CA GLU A 589 -12.18 18.36 -1.51
C GLU A 589 -12.42 18.48 0.01
N ILE A 590 -13.66 18.76 0.43
CA ILE A 590 -14.08 18.85 1.83
C ILE A 590 -14.31 17.44 2.39
N THR A 591 -13.44 17.01 3.30
CA THR A 591 -13.51 15.73 4.02
C THR A 591 -14.91 15.47 4.60
N GLY A 592 -15.47 14.30 4.31
CA GLY A 592 -16.77 13.86 4.85
C GLY A 592 -17.98 14.55 4.25
N CYS A 593 -17.81 15.28 3.14
CA CYS A 593 -18.89 15.94 2.42
C CYS A 593 -19.37 15.11 1.22
N ILE A 594 -20.66 14.75 1.19
CA ILE A 594 -21.25 14.00 0.06
C ILE A 594 -21.92 14.90 -0.97
N GLN A 595 -22.24 16.14 -0.60
CA GLN A 595 -22.68 17.17 -1.54
C GLN A 595 -22.11 18.52 -1.11
N CYS A 596 -21.27 19.12 -1.93
CA CYS A 596 -20.75 20.46 -1.72
C CYS A 596 -21.31 21.45 -2.74
N GLN A 597 -21.29 22.73 -2.41
CA GLN A 597 -21.64 23.83 -3.32
C GLN A 597 -20.40 24.41 -3.99
N SER A 598 -19.25 24.31 -3.33
CA SER A 598 -17.94 24.75 -3.80
C SER A 598 -16.86 23.98 -3.05
N GLN A 599 -15.59 24.23 -3.38
CA GLN A 599 -14.45 23.62 -2.66
C GLN A 599 -14.36 23.99 -1.17
N THR A 600 -15.11 25.00 -0.72
CA THR A 600 -15.07 25.46 0.68
C THR A 600 -16.42 25.38 1.39
N VAL A 601 -17.49 25.00 0.69
CA VAL A 601 -18.85 24.96 1.26
C VAL A 601 -19.51 23.62 1.02
N CYS A 602 -19.73 22.88 2.11
CA CYS A 602 -20.46 21.62 2.13
C CYS A 602 -21.95 21.82 2.42
N GLN A 603 -22.80 21.20 1.61
CA GLN A 603 -24.25 21.20 1.79
C GLN A 603 -24.72 20.02 2.62
N VAL A 604 -24.24 18.81 2.31
CA VAL A 604 -24.63 17.56 2.96
C VAL A 604 -23.39 16.75 3.33
N CYS A 605 -23.31 16.33 4.59
CA CYS A 605 -22.23 15.50 5.12
C CYS A 605 -22.58 14.02 5.02
N ASP A 606 -21.55 13.17 4.97
CA ASP A 606 -21.70 11.72 4.96
C ASP A 606 -22.14 11.19 6.34
N GLU A 607 -23.45 11.17 6.57
CA GLU A 607 -24.01 10.64 7.81
C GLU A 607 -23.79 9.14 7.97
N GLN A 608 -23.57 8.37 6.88
CA GLN A 608 -23.27 6.94 6.95
C GLN A 608 -21.86 6.69 7.51
N LEU A 609 -20.94 7.61 7.26
CA LEU A 609 -19.61 7.65 7.85
C LEU A 609 -19.52 8.51 9.13
N GLU A 610 -20.66 8.88 9.72
CA GLU A 610 -20.77 9.66 10.96
C GLU A 610 -20.22 11.10 10.87
N PHE A 611 -20.16 11.68 9.67
CA PHE A 611 -19.83 13.09 9.50
C PHE A 611 -21.07 13.97 9.67
N LEU A 612 -20.96 14.98 10.53
CA LEU A 612 -22.01 15.94 10.85
C LEU A 612 -21.63 17.33 10.34
N LYS A 613 -22.64 18.14 10.03
CA LYS A 613 -22.45 19.49 9.50
C LYS A 613 -21.92 20.44 10.56
N LYS A 614 -20.83 21.13 10.26
CA LYS A 614 -20.19 22.19 11.08
C LYS A 614 -20.06 23.46 10.25
N GLY A 615 -21.11 24.27 10.24
CA GLY A 615 -21.20 25.41 9.33
C GLY A 615 -21.13 24.94 7.88
N ASP A 616 -20.12 25.44 7.15
CA ASP A 616 -19.87 25.12 5.74
C ASP A 616 -18.94 23.89 5.54
N GLN A 617 -18.61 23.15 6.60
CA GLN A 617 -17.76 21.96 6.54
C GLN A 617 -18.43 20.75 7.19
N CYS A 618 -17.79 19.60 7.07
CA CYS A 618 -18.16 18.37 7.77
C CYS A 618 -17.08 17.99 8.77
N ALA A 619 -17.50 17.53 9.94
CA ALA A 619 -16.61 17.00 10.94
C ALA A 619 -17.32 15.87 11.70
N LYS A 620 -16.55 14.94 12.25
CA LYS A 620 -17.10 13.94 13.16
C LYS A 620 -17.17 14.49 14.58
N CYS A 621 -17.93 13.82 15.43
CA CYS A 621 -17.82 14.03 16.86
C CYS A 621 -16.39 13.71 17.36
N PRO A 622 -15.94 14.31 18.48
CA PRO A 622 -14.64 14.02 19.07
C PRO A 622 -14.41 12.51 19.30
N GLN A 623 -13.16 12.07 19.31
CA GLN A 623 -12.80 10.65 19.42
C GLN A 623 -13.53 9.95 20.59
N GLY A 624 -14.13 8.78 20.32
CA GLY A 624 -14.84 8.00 21.32
C GLY A 624 -16.27 8.49 21.64
N CYS A 625 -16.73 9.52 20.94
CA CYS A 625 -18.04 10.12 21.14
C CYS A 625 -19.13 9.53 20.24
N LEU A 626 -20.20 9.00 20.84
CA LEU A 626 -21.40 8.52 20.17
C LEU A 626 -22.36 9.67 19.77
N LYS A 627 -22.45 10.73 20.59
CA LYS A 627 -23.20 11.96 20.25
C LYS A 627 -22.49 13.18 20.80
N CYS A 628 -22.33 14.23 20.02
CA CYS A 628 -21.69 15.48 20.44
C CYS A 628 -22.63 16.68 20.38
N SER A 629 -22.18 17.80 20.94
CA SER A 629 -22.81 19.11 20.87
C SER A 629 -22.95 19.59 19.44
N SER A 630 -23.85 20.54 19.21
CA SER A 630 -24.13 21.10 17.89
C SER A 630 -22.94 21.82 17.23
N ASP A 631 -21.94 22.23 18.00
CA ASP A 631 -20.67 22.78 17.48
C ASP A 631 -19.60 21.70 17.19
N LEU A 632 -19.93 20.44 17.45
CA LEU A 632 -19.10 19.24 17.31
C LEU A 632 -17.78 19.30 18.10
N GLN A 633 -17.70 20.15 19.13
CA GLN A 633 -16.48 20.32 19.95
C GLN A 633 -16.52 19.52 21.25
N SER A 634 -17.71 19.23 21.76
CA SER A 634 -17.88 18.54 23.04
C SER A 634 -18.76 17.32 22.88
N CYS A 635 -18.33 16.20 23.43
CA CYS A 635 -19.12 15.01 23.49
C CYS A 635 -20.27 15.14 24.51
N THR A 636 -21.41 14.55 24.19
CA THR A 636 -22.61 14.48 25.06
C THR A 636 -22.97 13.05 25.42
N VAL A 637 -22.55 12.06 24.62
CA VAL A 637 -22.72 10.63 24.86
C VAL A 637 -21.51 9.89 24.30
N CYS A 638 -20.87 9.03 25.08
CA CYS A 638 -19.72 8.25 24.64
C CYS A 638 -20.12 6.88 24.07
N TYR A 639 -19.24 6.27 23.28
CA TYR A 639 -19.38 4.86 22.91
C TYR A 639 -19.27 3.95 24.15
N ASN A 640 -19.98 2.81 24.14
CA ASN A 640 -20.02 1.86 25.26
C ASN A 640 -18.62 1.52 25.78
N GLY A 641 -18.42 1.66 27.08
CA GLY A 641 -17.13 1.41 27.75
C GLY A 641 -16.22 2.63 27.89
N LEU A 642 -16.67 3.83 27.52
CA LEU A 642 -15.97 5.10 27.72
C LEU A 642 -16.74 6.01 28.68
N PHE A 643 -16.01 6.83 29.45
CA PHE A 643 -16.58 7.77 30.42
C PHE A 643 -16.64 9.19 29.87
N LEU A 644 -17.81 9.82 29.94
CA LEU A 644 -17.96 11.22 29.57
C LEU A 644 -17.47 12.14 30.70
N LEU A 645 -16.47 12.98 30.42
CA LEU A 645 -15.98 14.01 31.34
C LEU A 645 -15.77 15.32 30.58
N GLU A 646 -16.47 16.39 30.98
CA GLU A 646 -16.31 17.75 30.43
C GLU A 646 -16.34 17.82 28.89
N GLY A 647 -17.18 17.01 28.25
CA GLY A 647 -17.28 17.00 26.80
C GLY A 647 -16.26 16.10 26.10
N GLN A 648 -15.60 15.18 26.80
CA GLN A 648 -14.66 14.24 26.20
C GLN A 648 -14.91 12.81 26.68
N CYS A 649 -14.66 11.84 25.81
CA CYS A 649 -14.82 10.42 26.13
C CYS A 649 -13.47 9.82 26.48
N LEU A 650 -13.36 9.41 27.74
CA LEU A 650 -12.11 8.87 28.30
C LEU A 650 -12.22 7.37 28.52
N TYR A 651 -11.16 6.66 28.16
CA TYR A 651 -11.06 5.21 28.38
C TYR A 651 -10.92 4.83 29.86
N ASN A 652 -10.29 5.71 30.66
CA ASN A 652 -10.16 5.54 32.11
C ASN A 652 -10.86 6.68 32.82
N CYS A 653 -11.70 6.37 33.81
CA CYS A 653 -12.18 7.36 34.76
C CYS A 653 -10.97 7.85 35.59
N PRO A 654 -10.67 9.16 35.65
CA PRO A 654 -9.59 9.68 36.48
C PRO A 654 -9.75 9.22 37.94
N PHE A 655 -8.63 8.88 38.61
CA PHE A 655 -8.59 8.24 39.94
C PHE A 655 -9.31 8.99 41.08
N TYR A 656 -9.87 10.17 40.82
CA TYR A 656 -10.56 11.05 41.77
C TYR A 656 -12.08 11.20 41.51
N LEU A 657 -12.69 10.42 40.60
CA LEU A 657 -14.13 10.47 40.29
C LEU A 657 -14.78 9.06 40.36
N TYR A 658 -16.07 8.98 40.70
CA TYR A 658 -16.84 7.71 40.80
C TYR A 658 -17.94 7.62 39.73
N THR A 659 -18.30 6.40 39.32
CA THR A 659 -19.25 6.10 38.22
C THR A 659 -20.58 5.51 38.73
N ASP A 660 -21.72 6.01 38.26
CA ASP A 660 -23.01 5.30 38.39
C ASP A 660 -23.16 4.27 37.25
N LYS A 661 -23.11 2.97 37.61
CA LYS A 661 -23.19 1.84 36.66
C LYS A 661 -24.53 1.68 35.96
N LYS A 662 -25.54 2.52 36.24
CA LYS A 662 -26.83 2.48 35.52
C LYS A 662 -27.02 3.61 34.50
N LYS A 663 -26.16 4.64 34.46
CA LYS A 663 -26.40 5.84 33.61
C LYS A 663 -25.17 6.42 32.89
N GLU A 664 -23.99 5.83 33.00
CA GLU A 664 -22.77 6.25 32.26
C GLU A 664 -22.45 7.77 32.33
N ASN A 665 -22.72 8.44 33.47
CA ASN A 665 -22.33 9.83 33.72
C ASN A 665 -21.44 9.95 34.99
N VAL A 666 -20.53 10.94 35.00
CA VAL A 666 -19.53 11.19 36.06
C VAL A 666 -19.87 12.47 36.86
N TYR A 667 -19.73 12.45 38.19
CA TYR A 667 -19.95 13.62 39.07
C TYR A 667 -18.70 13.96 39.90
N GLN A 668 -18.48 15.26 40.15
CA GLN A 668 -17.36 15.79 40.93
C GLN A 668 -17.61 15.71 42.44
N LEU A 669 -16.58 15.32 43.20
CA LEU A 669 -16.62 15.15 44.67
C LEU A 669 -16.56 16.50 45.41
N LEU A 670 -17.71 17.06 45.76
CA LEU A 670 -17.85 17.92 46.94
C LEU A 670 -18.46 17.05 48.06
N TYR A 671 -17.88 17.08 49.27
CA TYR A 671 -18.37 16.44 50.52
C TYR A 671 -17.88 15.03 50.94
N VAL A 672 -16.58 14.72 50.90
CA VAL A 672 -16.04 13.57 51.70
C VAL A 672 -15.11 13.97 52.85
N LYS A 673 -14.67 15.24 52.94
CA LYS A 673 -13.93 15.69 54.13
C LYS A 673 -14.78 15.72 55.41
N GLU A 674 -16.11 15.88 55.30
CA GLU A 674 -17.00 15.89 56.48
C GLU A 674 -17.38 14.46 56.93
N ALA A 675 -17.60 13.53 56.00
CA ALA A 675 -18.00 12.15 56.31
C ALA A 675 -16.89 11.34 57.03
N LEU A 676 -15.62 11.57 56.70
CA LEU A 676 -14.50 10.94 57.40
C LEU A 676 -14.30 11.48 58.83
N ILE A 677 -14.65 12.75 59.07
CA ILE A 677 -14.62 13.36 60.41
C ILE A 677 -15.80 12.83 61.23
N ILE A 678 -17.00 12.77 60.66
CA ILE A 678 -18.21 12.22 61.32
C ILE A 678 -18.04 10.72 61.61
N GLY A 679 -17.48 9.95 60.67
CA GLY A 679 -17.19 8.53 60.85
C GLY A 679 -16.18 8.26 61.98
N LYS A 680 -15.13 9.07 62.08
CA LYS A 680 -14.16 8.99 63.20
C LYS A 680 -14.80 9.35 64.55
N ILE A 681 -15.71 10.33 64.58
CA ILE A 681 -16.44 10.73 65.80
C ILE A 681 -17.42 9.63 66.25
N ILE A 682 -18.12 8.98 65.32
CA ILE A 682 -19.07 7.89 65.61
C ILE A 682 -18.34 6.65 66.15
N VAL A 683 -17.22 6.27 65.54
CA VAL A 683 -16.41 5.13 66.01
C VAL A 683 -15.83 5.41 67.40
N TYR A 684 -15.38 6.65 67.67
CA TYR A 684 -14.89 7.02 68.99
C TYR A 684 -15.99 6.97 70.08
N LYS A 685 -17.23 7.40 69.76
CA LYS A 685 -18.38 7.29 70.67
C LYS A 685 -18.80 5.83 70.94
N ILE A 686 -18.76 4.96 69.93
CA ILE A 686 -19.11 3.54 70.06
C ILE A 686 -18.08 2.79 70.92
N VAL A 687 -16.79 3.11 70.79
CA VAL A 687 -15.72 2.51 71.60
C VAL A 687 -15.80 2.94 73.07
N LEU A 688 -16.18 4.21 73.33
CA LEU A 688 -16.45 4.70 74.69
C LEU A 688 -17.70 4.05 75.32
N GLN A 689 -18.78 3.86 74.57
CA GLN A 689 -19.97 3.14 75.05
C GLN A 689 -19.69 1.65 75.31
N LYS A 690 -18.88 0.98 74.48
CA LYS A 690 -18.49 -0.42 74.71
C LYS A 690 -17.61 -0.61 75.94
N ARG A 691 -16.71 0.33 76.26
CA ARG A 691 -15.92 0.29 77.51
C ARG A 691 -16.76 0.50 78.77
N LEU A 692 -17.83 1.30 78.69
CA LEU A 692 -18.79 1.49 79.80
C LEU A 692 -19.76 0.30 79.98
N LEU A 693 -20.07 -0.45 78.92
CA LEU A 693 -20.94 -1.64 78.95
C LEU A 693 -20.23 -2.95 79.36
N GLN A 694 -18.90 -2.96 79.38
CA GLN A 694 -18.11 -4.14 79.77
C GLN A 694 -17.81 -4.20 81.28
N GLN A 695 -18.12 -3.14 82.04
CA GLN A 695 -18.11 -3.13 83.51
C GLN A 695 -19.42 -3.65 84.15
N THR A 696 -20.49 -3.86 83.37
CA THR A 696 -21.83 -4.23 83.90
C THR A 696 -22.33 -5.62 83.52
N LYS A 697 -21.53 -6.45 82.82
CA LYS A 697 -21.90 -7.83 82.40
C LYS A 697 -21.14 -8.95 83.13
N ASN A 698 -20.75 -8.72 84.39
CA ASN A 698 -20.23 -9.77 85.29
C ASN A 698 -21.31 -10.42 86.17
N ASN A 699 -22.60 -10.22 85.88
CA ASN A 699 -23.69 -10.85 86.62
C ASN A 699 -24.65 -11.57 85.66
N VAL A 700 -25.01 -12.80 86.02
CA VAL A 700 -26.08 -13.68 85.49
C VAL A 700 -25.63 -14.62 84.32
N ILE A 701 -25.19 -15.88 84.54
CA ILE A 701 -25.94 -17.14 84.91
C ILE A 701 -26.93 -17.54 83.78
N ASP A 702 -27.12 -18.76 83.26
CA ASP A 702 -26.56 -20.12 83.37
C ASP A 702 -27.21 -21.00 82.25
N VAL A 703 -26.52 -22.09 81.85
CA VAL A 703 -27.05 -23.45 81.51
C VAL A 703 -27.81 -23.79 80.18
N LEU A 704 -27.38 -24.96 79.61
CA LEU A 704 -27.92 -25.88 78.55
C LEU A 704 -27.15 -25.83 77.20
N LYS A 705 -26.22 -26.73 76.77
CA LYS A 705 -25.91 -28.19 76.83
C LYS A 705 -26.62 -29.08 75.78
N VAL A 706 -25.82 -29.95 75.13
CA VAL A 706 -26.11 -31.18 74.29
C VAL A 706 -26.12 -31.00 72.75
N VAL A 707 -25.52 -31.81 71.83
CA VAL A 707 -24.32 -32.72 71.70
C VAL A 707 -24.40 -33.48 70.34
N LEU A 708 -23.26 -33.67 69.63
CA LEU A 708 -22.85 -34.71 68.61
C LEU A 708 -23.63 -34.81 67.24
N VAL A 709 -23.12 -35.33 66.10
CA VAL A 709 -22.15 -36.41 65.74
C VAL A 709 -21.50 -36.14 64.35
N VAL A 710 -20.32 -36.74 64.10
CA VAL A 710 -19.45 -36.77 62.89
C VAL A 710 -19.63 -38.07 62.07
N GLY A 711 -19.38 -38.06 60.75
CA GLY A 711 -18.99 -39.25 59.95
C GLY A 711 -19.47 -39.16 58.48
N GLU A 712 -18.81 -39.68 57.45
CA GLU A 712 -17.49 -40.28 57.20
C GLU A 712 -17.34 -40.31 55.66
N GLU A 713 -16.10 -40.15 55.20
CA GLU A 713 -15.41 -40.55 53.96
C GLU A 713 -16.12 -41.03 52.64
N ASN A 714 -15.56 -40.46 51.55
CA ASN A 714 -15.05 -41.09 50.30
C ASN A 714 -15.91 -41.28 49.02
N ASN A 715 -15.34 -40.65 47.97
CA ASN A 715 -15.13 -41.11 46.58
C ASN A 715 -16.30 -41.29 45.58
N ASP A 716 -16.40 -40.26 44.74
CA ASP A 716 -16.04 -40.28 43.31
C ASP A 716 -17.08 -40.66 42.24
N THR A 717 -16.96 -39.90 41.15
CA THR A 717 -17.50 -40.08 39.79
C THR A 717 -18.97 -39.74 39.46
N ASP A 718 -19.04 -38.73 38.58
CA ASP A 718 -19.85 -38.62 37.37
C ASP A 718 -21.23 -37.95 37.33
N ASN A 719 -21.32 -37.15 36.27
CA ASN A 719 -22.49 -36.72 35.49
C ASN A 719 -23.33 -35.48 35.87
N GLN A 720 -23.26 -34.54 34.93
CA GLN A 720 -24.38 -33.82 34.28
C GLN A 720 -24.96 -32.53 34.90
N ARG A 721 -24.85 -31.49 34.06
CA ARG A 721 -25.87 -30.49 33.64
C ARG A 721 -26.66 -29.73 34.73
N TYR A 722 -26.38 -28.43 34.83
CA TYR A 722 -27.37 -27.37 35.13
C TYR A 722 -27.01 -26.15 34.25
N ASN A 723 -27.75 -25.78 33.20
CA ASN A 723 -29.06 -25.12 33.17
C ASN A 723 -29.19 -23.94 34.15
N TYR A 724 -29.07 -22.71 33.63
CA TYR A 724 -29.63 -21.51 34.25
C TYR A 724 -30.41 -20.71 33.19
N LYS A 725 -31.74 -20.85 33.23
CA LYS A 725 -32.69 -19.73 33.22
C LYS A 725 -32.66 -19.16 34.66
N GLN A 726 -32.87 -17.90 34.97
CA GLN A 726 -33.55 -16.79 34.30
C GLN A 726 -32.96 -15.48 34.86
#